data_AF-A0A450YV33-F1
#
_entry.id   AF-A0A450YV33-F1
#
_cell.length_a   1.000
_cell.length_b   1.000
_cell.length_c   1.000
_cell.angle_alpha   90.00
_cell.angle_beta   90.00
_cell.angle_gamma   90.00
#
_symmetry.space_group_name_H-M   'P 1'
#
loop_
_entity.id
_entity.type
_entity.pdbx_description
1 polymer ?
#
loop_
_entity_poly.entity_id
_entity_poly.type
_entity_poly.pdbx_seq_one_letter_code
_entity_poly.pdbx_strand_id
1 'polypeptide(L)'
;MEEAIQALGLSEGCLLPAAEMPEGENRCHWLGKGDWLALAKRVGAHAIFFVGDEPVVVLAETPENSGPEDTKRLFNKIWSMARPQFLFLARPGLLEAYQLTKPPIGAYPDNGTLKSSAPAAGLPMLPGMDSGGSARQGDEPTGENRRLALANAIADVQERFRNFQRDRLESGVVYGDPRFEPGAHRADRALVQDLKEVRRRLIADNLEAKHAHALIARALFLRYLEDREIIGEDYFQTVAKENADWRELLDERPKEKLFEEPELADRRFFRVLRDKEFTYALFDTLARDFNGDILSVADGERAAVTESHLELLRRLLMGDAVESQQRLFFFAYRFDIVPIELISSIYEEFYAMEKGKGNTQGAHYTPPALAEHLLSQVLPEEVLDKRPRVLDPACGSGIFLVESFRRMVRHRVLQQGRRLSQGELRDILARQIAGIELNPEAARIAAFSLSLAWLHYRERRDIEENPMLPNLRWDAKGERDPARHLDILYAGNAFEAIQSTDTRVEEYFGPESADVVVGNPPWGAVNKDDEIGKAAWKVAEKWCDPEKGRFIGDKEQSQAFVHLALALLRNNGVAGMLLSSGVLFKQHENSRKFRQSWLSRCRLGQVINFAHVRDLYFTGKGHASKGIAPFILATFEKGAPQDEHRFAYWSAKHTGMVGKTRAVILASSDMHWLFQDDMRHRDWLWKLYWWGSSRDENLVRTMQRFYSLGEIGKEREGVRVVSGRGYQKGNQALDADWLSEYRSLPPRYTLQRYGNISGRELVDVPDEVESRGVRDAYEGQRLLFKRGIDVKRGGVLVATLTASPFCFRNSIHGFRFQNLSEEDQKVILGIFWSSLARYYFWLTSGSWGMWHDEIHLHMVRGFPIALPTENSELQARIVGIVDELRNVDRDDAKLQLVREDARAKDGKPKRDARIVDLEARLDEAIFDLYVCNGADRDLIRDMCDMGLDSFYNKGKSRAVQPVILPERGKRRGVAADLPKEQASGIEGYLQVFLRIWNPEIEPEGEFVWRLITDGSSSQVLVLLFQVILAGQTPKWDERDQEWKAVLDRLGNSGYYPMDQAGMLYADTFVRMVGKHEILIIKRNEQGHWTRSAALNDADATIAQAMHIQEEHAR
;
A
#
# COMPACT_ATOMS: atom_id res chain seq x y z
N MET A 1 11.80 -27.83 21.58
CA MET A 1 11.29 -26.93 20.53
C MET A 1 9.81 -27.17 20.26
N GLU A 2 9.41 -28.40 19.94
CA GLU A 2 8.01 -28.79 19.63
C GLU A 2 6.98 -28.33 20.66
N GLU A 3 7.27 -28.51 21.96
CA GLU A 3 6.40 -28.07 23.05
C GLU A 3 6.21 -26.55 23.07
N ALA A 4 7.23 -25.77 22.69
CA ALA A 4 7.14 -24.32 22.61
C ALA A 4 6.35 -23.85 21.38
N ILE A 5 6.51 -24.54 20.25
CA ILE A 5 5.69 -24.34 19.04
C ILE A 5 4.21 -24.53 19.37
N GLN A 6 3.89 -25.59 20.10
CA GLN A 6 2.52 -25.88 20.55
C GLN A 6 2.02 -24.85 21.57
N ALA A 7 2.84 -24.49 22.56
CA ALA A 7 2.50 -23.50 23.58
C ALA A 7 2.21 -22.10 23.01
N LEU A 8 2.88 -21.72 21.93
CA LEU A 8 2.70 -20.46 21.21
C LEU A 8 1.57 -20.49 20.17
N GLY A 9 0.96 -21.65 19.93
CA GLY A 9 -0.06 -21.85 18.91
C GLY A 9 0.47 -21.78 17.47
N LEU A 10 1.79 -21.79 17.25
CA LEU A 10 2.38 -21.62 15.91
C LEU A 10 2.05 -22.79 14.98
N SER A 11 1.90 -24.00 15.53
CA SER A 11 1.48 -25.20 14.79
C SER A 11 0.06 -25.14 14.24
N GLU A 12 -0.79 -24.28 14.79
CA GLU A 12 -2.15 -24.05 14.30
C GLU A 12 -2.20 -23.00 13.17
N GLY A 13 -1.10 -22.26 12.97
CA GLY A 13 -0.93 -21.28 11.89
C GLY A 13 -0.05 -21.82 10.76
N CYS A 14 0.55 -20.93 9.96
CA CYS A 14 1.39 -21.35 8.82
C CYS A 14 2.87 -21.53 9.22
N LEU A 15 3.12 -22.51 10.08
CA LEU A 15 4.47 -22.99 10.40
C LEU A 15 4.85 -24.09 9.41
N LEU A 16 5.93 -23.88 8.66
CA LEU A 16 6.37 -24.82 7.62
C LEU A 16 7.82 -25.26 7.88
N PRO A 17 8.12 -26.57 7.83
CA PRO A 17 9.48 -27.09 8.01
C PRO A 17 10.40 -26.58 6.90
N ALA A 18 11.67 -26.34 7.24
CA ALA A 18 12.67 -25.95 6.26
C ALA A 18 12.94 -27.10 5.29
N ALA A 19 12.82 -26.84 3.98
CA ALA A 19 12.93 -27.87 2.94
C ALA A 19 13.57 -27.33 1.67
N GLU A 20 14.44 -28.13 1.03
CA GLU A 20 15.03 -27.79 -0.28
C GLU A 20 14.12 -28.10 -1.47
N MET A 21 13.09 -28.94 -1.26
CA MET A 21 12.19 -29.46 -2.29
C MET A 21 10.74 -29.50 -1.77
N PRO A 22 9.73 -29.50 -2.67
CA PRO A 22 8.31 -29.60 -2.29
C PRO A 22 7.95 -31.00 -1.79
N GLU A 23 7.97 -31.17 -0.47
CA GLU A 23 7.69 -32.44 0.23
C GLU A 23 6.64 -32.24 1.35
N GLY A 24 5.94 -33.31 1.72
CA GLY A 24 4.99 -33.32 2.83
C GLY A 24 3.97 -32.18 2.79
N GLU A 25 3.80 -31.51 3.93
CA GLU A 25 2.88 -30.39 4.13
C GLU A 25 3.28 -29.10 3.37
N ASN A 26 4.54 -28.98 2.94
CA ASN A 26 5.02 -27.79 2.23
C ASN A 26 4.56 -27.73 0.77
N ARG A 27 4.09 -28.84 0.18
CA ARG A 27 3.74 -28.92 -1.24
C ARG A 27 2.68 -27.90 -1.65
N CYS A 28 1.61 -27.74 -0.87
CA CYS A 28 0.54 -26.79 -1.15
C CYS A 28 0.97 -25.32 -1.01
N HIS A 29 2.07 -25.05 -0.29
CA HIS A 29 2.61 -23.72 -0.06
C HIS A 29 3.84 -23.39 -0.92
N TRP A 30 4.38 -24.37 -1.65
CA TRP A 30 5.65 -24.24 -2.36
C TRP A 30 5.65 -23.13 -3.40
N LEU A 31 4.52 -22.92 -4.08
CA LEU A 31 4.39 -21.91 -5.13
C LEU A 31 4.65 -20.49 -4.59
N GLY A 32 4.20 -20.17 -3.37
CA GLY A 32 4.41 -18.86 -2.73
C GLY A 32 5.65 -18.80 -1.84
N LYS A 33 6.03 -19.92 -1.20
CA LYS A 33 6.99 -19.93 -0.08
C LYS A 33 8.27 -20.74 -0.32
N GLY A 34 8.37 -21.47 -1.42
CA GLY A 34 9.45 -22.43 -1.68
C GLY A 34 10.86 -21.86 -1.55
N ASP A 35 11.11 -20.64 -2.06
CA ASP A 35 12.42 -20.00 -1.96
C ASP A 35 12.82 -19.71 -0.50
N TRP A 36 11.85 -19.29 0.35
CA TRP A 36 12.09 -19.08 1.78
C TRP A 36 12.37 -20.38 2.52
N LEU A 37 11.63 -21.46 2.19
CA LEU A 37 11.84 -22.77 2.79
C LEU A 37 13.23 -23.34 2.43
N ALA A 38 13.63 -23.18 1.17
CA ALA A 38 14.95 -23.59 0.70
C ALA A 38 16.06 -22.76 1.36
N LEU A 39 15.84 -21.45 1.52
CA LEU A 39 16.76 -20.56 2.22
C LEU A 39 16.90 -20.91 3.70
N ALA A 40 15.79 -21.18 4.40
CA ALA A 40 15.80 -21.63 5.78
C ALA A 40 16.60 -22.92 5.96
N LYS A 41 16.44 -23.88 5.04
CA LYS A 41 17.18 -25.13 5.10
C LYS A 41 18.68 -24.88 4.97
N ARG A 42 19.08 -23.97 4.08
CA ARG A 42 20.47 -23.58 3.85
C ARG A 42 21.13 -22.90 5.05
N VAL A 43 20.38 -22.07 5.79
CA VAL A 43 20.90 -21.40 7.00
C VAL A 43 20.87 -22.29 8.25
N GLY A 44 20.41 -23.54 8.13
CA GLY A 44 20.31 -24.48 9.25
C GLY A 44 19.10 -24.25 10.16
N ALA A 45 18.07 -23.56 9.67
CA ALA A 45 16.81 -23.43 10.40
C ALA A 45 16.00 -24.73 10.34
N HIS A 46 15.22 -24.96 11.39
CA HIS A 46 14.30 -26.09 11.52
C HIS A 46 12.98 -25.81 10.78
N ALA A 47 12.38 -24.64 11.02
CA ALA A 47 11.10 -24.24 10.43
C ALA A 47 10.98 -22.71 10.33
N ILE A 48 10.02 -22.25 9.53
CA ILE A 48 9.66 -20.83 9.42
C ILE A 48 8.17 -20.68 9.67
N PHE A 49 7.81 -19.72 10.53
CA PHE A 49 6.43 -19.26 10.66
C PHE A 49 6.19 -18.09 9.72
N PHE A 50 5.17 -18.23 8.88
CA PHE A 50 4.74 -17.20 7.94
C PHE A 50 3.45 -16.56 8.39
N VAL A 51 3.33 -15.27 8.11
CA VAL A 51 2.03 -14.61 8.09
C VAL A 51 1.75 -14.22 6.63
N GLY A 52 0.79 -14.92 6.01
CA GLY A 52 0.74 -15.13 4.55
C GLY A 52 2.05 -15.70 4.02
N ASP A 53 2.80 -15.04 3.12
CA ASP A 53 4.10 -15.48 2.59
C ASP A 53 5.26 -14.66 3.15
N GLU A 54 4.98 -13.68 4.02
CA GLU A 54 6.05 -12.99 4.73
C GLU A 54 6.61 -13.89 5.83
N PRO A 55 7.92 -14.20 5.80
CA PRO A 55 8.54 -14.96 6.88
C PRO A 55 8.70 -14.05 8.10
N VAL A 56 8.09 -14.43 9.23
CA VAL A 56 8.10 -13.59 10.44
C VAL A 56 9.02 -14.15 11.51
N VAL A 57 8.92 -15.46 11.79
CA VAL A 57 9.72 -16.15 12.81
C VAL A 57 10.51 -17.27 12.16
N VAL A 58 11.82 -17.30 12.43
CA VAL A 58 12.69 -18.44 12.10
C VAL A 58 12.91 -19.24 13.37
N LEU A 59 12.71 -20.56 13.29
CA LEU A 59 12.98 -21.49 14.38
C LEU A 59 14.23 -22.30 14.03
N ALA A 60 15.22 -22.34 14.91
CA ALA A 60 16.46 -23.07 14.71
C ALA A 60 16.90 -23.80 15.99
N GLU A 61 17.77 -24.79 15.86
CA GLU A 61 18.31 -25.57 16.97
C GLU A 61 19.84 -25.63 16.88
N THR A 62 20.53 -25.54 18.02
CA THR A 62 21.98 -25.80 18.08
C THR A 62 22.29 -27.13 18.77
N PRO A 63 23.26 -27.91 18.29
CA PRO A 63 23.75 -29.13 18.97
C PRO A 63 24.20 -28.92 20.41
N GLU A 64 24.20 -29.98 21.23
CA GLU A 64 24.58 -29.98 22.65
C GLU A 64 25.98 -29.39 22.94
N ASN A 65 26.91 -29.50 21.99
CA ASN A 65 28.29 -29.05 22.12
C ASN A 65 28.57 -27.67 21.50
N SER A 66 27.54 -26.93 21.08
CA SER A 66 27.72 -25.61 20.45
C SER A 66 28.15 -24.54 21.45
N GLY A 67 29.28 -23.89 21.18
CA GLY A 67 29.79 -22.79 21.99
C GLY A 67 29.05 -21.47 21.74
N PRO A 68 29.32 -20.42 22.54
CA PRO A 68 28.78 -19.08 22.30
C PRO A 68 29.04 -18.55 20.88
N GLU A 69 30.21 -18.84 20.32
CA GLU A 69 30.60 -18.43 18.97
C GLU A 69 29.76 -19.09 17.87
N ASP A 70 29.38 -20.36 18.00
CA ASP A 70 28.54 -21.05 17.02
C ASP A 70 27.15 -20.42 16.94
N THR A 71 26.65 -19.94 18.08
CA THR A 71 25.36 -19.27 18.15
C THR A 71 25.39 -17.87 17.55
N LYS A 72 26.51 -17.14 17.72
CA LYS A 72 26.70 -15.85 17.05
C LYS A 72 26.71 -16.02 15.52
N ARG A 73 27.40 -17.04 15.01
CA ARG A 73 27.44 -17.36 13.58
C ARG A 73 26.06 -17.70 13.03
N LEU A 74 25.30 -18.54 13.74
CA LEU A 74 23.94 -18.89 13.33
C LEU A 74 23.02 -17.66 13.31
N PHE A 75 23.12 -16.78 14.32
CA PHE A 75 22.38 -15.51 14.34
C PHE A 75 22.73 -14.63 13.13
N ASN A 76 24.02 -14.40 12.84
CA ASN A 76 24.44 -13.58 11.70
C ASN A 76 24.00 -14.17 10.35
N LYS A 77 24.05 -15.50 10.20
CA LYS A 77 23.52 -16.21 9.02
C LYS A 77 22.02 -15.99 8.84
N ILE A 78 21.22 -16.18 9.90
CA ILE A 78 19.76 -15.97 9.84
C ILE A 78 19.42 -14.49 9.67
N TRP A 79 20.18 -13.56 10.27
CA TRP A 79 20.04 -12.13 10.08
C TRP A 79 20.20 -11.72 8.60
N SER A 80 21.09 -12.38 7.87
CA SER A 80 21.28 -12.16 6.43
C SER A 80 20.07 -12.54 5.57
N MET A 81 19.08 -13.28 6.09
CA MET A 81 17.79 -13.51 5.40
C MET A 81 16.97 -12.23 5.24
N ALA A 82 17.32 -11.16 5.98
CA ALA A 82 16.80 -9.80 5.91
C ALA A 82 15.33 -9.56 6.26
N ARG A 83 14.40 -10.41 5.83
CA ARG A 83 12.95 -10.24 6.04
C ARG A 83 12.45 -10.73 7.40
N PRO A 84 12.88 -11.91 7.91
CA PRO A 84 12.44 -12.38 9.22
C PRO A 84 12.79 -11.40 10.33
N GLN A 85 11.91 -11.30 11.33
CA GLN A 85 12.05 -10.32 12.41
C GLN A 85 12.48 -10.95 13.73
N PHE A 86 12.14 -12.22 13.94
CA PHE A 86 12.40 -12.94 15.18
C PHE A 86 13.09 -14.27 14.91
N LEU A 87 14.07 -14.60 15.75
CA LEU A 87 14.71 -15.92 15.78
C LEU A 87 14.38 -16.59 17.11
N PHE A 88 13.81 -17.78 17.07
CA PHE A 88 13.61 -18.66 18.22
C PHE A 88 14.66 -19.77 18.13
N LEU A 89 15.56 -19.81 19.10
CA LEU A 89 16.67 -20.74 19.13
C LEU A 89 16.51 -21.72 20.29
N ALA A 90 16.36 -23.01 19.98
CA ALA A 90 16.36 -24.04 20.99
C ALA A 90 17.78 -24.58 21.23
N ARG A 91 18.07 -24.74 22.52
CA ARG A 91 19.22 -25.43 23.09
C ARG A 91 18.70 -26.54 24.02
N PRO A 92 19.52 -27.55 24.32
CA PRO A 92 19.16 -28.56 25.31
C PRO A 92 18.69 -27.91 26.64
N GLY A 93 17.41 -28.09 26.97
CA GLY A 93 16.80 -27.53 28.18
C GLY A 93 16.51 -26.03 28.18
N LEU A 94 16.72 -25.30 27.06
CA LEU A 94 16.55 -23.84 27.00
C LEU A 94 15.99 -23.38 25.65
N LEU A 95 15.04 -22.44 25.67
CA LEU A 95 14.56 -21.73 24.49
C LEU A 95 14.85 -20.23 24.65
N GLU A 96 15.60 -19.68 23.71
CA GLU A 96 15.93 -18.25 23.67
C GLU A 96 15.28 -17.63 22.43
N ALA A 97 14.96 -16.34 22.48
CA ALA A 97 14.54 -15.63 21.28
C ALA A 97 15.17 -14.25 21.15
N TYR A 98 15.47 -13.91 19.90
CA TYR A 98 16.31 -12.77 19.52
C TYR A 98 15.62 -11.90 18.48
N GLN A 99 15.96 -10.62 18.48
CA GLN A 99 15.50 -9.65 17.48
C GLN A 99 16.44 -9.61 16.27
N LEU A 100 15.96 -10.02 15.10
CA LEU A 100 16.69 -9.89 13.83
C LEU A 100 16.64 -8.47 13.26
N THR A 101 15.89 -7.55 13.88
CA THR A 101 15.85 -6.12 13.54
C THR A 101 16.97 -5.30 14.18
N LYS A 102 17.80 -5.93 15.02
CA LYS A 102 18.98 -5.35 15.67
C LYS A 102 20.26 -5.63 14.85
N PRO A 103 21.35 -4.87 15.07
CA PRO A 103 22.61 -5.08 14.34
C PRO A 103 23.15 -6.51 14.51
N PRO A 104 23.94 -6.99 13.53
CA PRO A 104 24.63 -8.27 13.64
C PRO A 104 25.71 -8.21 14.73
N ILE A 105 26.19 -9.36 15.16
CA ILE A 105 27.19 -9.46 16.24
C ILE A 105 28.57 -9.11 15.68
N GLY A 106 29.41 -8.45 16.48
CA GLY A 106 30.72 -7.91 16.06
C GLY A 106 30.67 -6.46 15.52
N ALA A 107 29.47 -5.90 15.38
CA ALA A 107 29.18 -4.57 14.87
C ALA A 107 29.82 -3.40 15.66
N TYR A 108 29.77 -3.40 16.99
CA TYR A 108 30.24 -2.30 17.83
C TYR A 108 31.16 -2.80 18.96
N PRO A 109 32.28 -2.11 19.28
CA PRO A 109 33.14 -2.47 20.40
C PRO A 109 32.43 -2.42 21.77
N ASP A 110 31.37 -1.62 21.91
CA ASP A 110 30.53 -1.51 23.11
C ASP A 110 29.31 -2.47 23.16
N ASN A 111 29.10 -3.32 22.14
CA ASN A 111 28.07 -4.38 22.24
C ASN A 111 28.46 -5.44 23.28
N GLY A 112 29.73 -5.49 23.72
CA GLY A 112 30.19 -6.28 24.86
C GLY A 112 29.86 -5.67 26.23
N THR A 113 29.36 -4.43 26.29
CA THR A 113 28.95 -3.74 27.53
C THR A 113 27.46 -3.41 27.55
N LEU A 114 26.62 -4.36 27.13
CA LEU A 114 25.22 -4.41 27.59
C LEU A 114 25.23 -4.59 29.12
N LYS A 115 24.75 -3.59 29.86
CA LYS A 115 24.75 -3.53 31.33
C LYS A 115 24.16 -4.81 31.96
N SER A 116 25.05 -5.60 32.57
CA SER A 116 24.89 -6.54 33.70
C SER A 116 23.65 -7.47 33.78
N SER A 117 23.02 -7.83 32.66
CA SER A 117 21.91 -8.81 32.69
C SER A 117 21.77 -9.71 31.45
N ALA A 118 22.63 -9.57 30.43
CA ALA A 118 22.62 -10.45 29.26
C ALA A 118 23.29 -11.82 29.56
N PRO A 119 22.80 -12.95 29.00
CA PRO A 119 23.45 -14.26 29.12
C PRO A 119 24.80 -14.29 28.41
N ALA A 120 25.59 -15.35 28.64
CA ALA A 120 27.01 -15.53 28.31
C ALA A 120 27.45 -15.27 26.84
N ALA A 121 26.54 -14.96 25.91
CA ALA A 121 26.81 -14.76 24.48
C ALA A 121 26.59 -13.32 23.95
N GLY A 122 26.00 -12.38 24.72
CA GLY A 122 25.85 -10.97 24.31
C GLY A 122 24.85 -10.69 23.16
N LEU A 123 23.84 -11.54 23.00
CA LEU A 123 22.85 -11.49 21.90
C LEU A 123 21.70 -10.50 22.19
N PRO A 124 21.07 -9.89 21.15
CA PRO A 124 19.95 -8.96 21.32
C PRO A 124 18.65 -9.71 21.66
N MET A 125 18.49 -10.08 22.93
CA MET A 125 17.30 -10.76 23.43
C MET A 125 16.04 -9.89 23.32
N LEU A 126 14.88 -10.55 23.25
CA LEU A 126 13.60 -9.84 23.31
C LEU A 126 13.42 -9.20 24.70
N PRO A 127 12.94 -7.94 24.79
CA PRO A 127 12.79 -7.22 26.04
C PRO A 127 11.92 -7.98 27.05
N GLY A 128 12.43 -8.11 28.29
CA GLY A 128 11.79 -8.89 29.35
C GLY A 128 12.38 -10.30 29.55
N MET A 129 13.40 -10.67 28.78
CA MET A 129 14.14 -11.93 28.94
C MET A 129 15.44 -11.78 29.76
N ASP A 130 15.73 -10.60 30.30
CA ASP A 130 17.00 -10.24 30.96
C ASP A 130 17.10 -10.66 32.45
N SER A 131 16.28 -11.58 32.96
CA SER A 131 16.33 -11.96 34.39
C SER A 131 16.66 -13.45 34.60
N GLY A 132 17.94 -13.67 34.90
CA GLY A 132 18.55 -14.76 35.67
C GLY A 132 17.67 -15.78 36.39
N GLY A 133 16.93 -16.60 35.65
CA GLY A 133 16.31 -17.82 36.13
C GLY A 133 16.82 -18.99 35.31
N SER A 134 17.98 -19.55 35.67
CA SER A 134 18.34 -20.88 35.16
C SER A 134 17.35 -21.87 35.77
N ALA A 135 16.66 -22.63 34.93
CA ALA A 135 16.10 -23.89 35.39
C ALA A 135 17.31 -24.73 35.84
N ARG A 136 17.47 -24.89 37.16
CA ARG A 136 18.55 -25.68 37.74
C ARG A 136 18.48 -27.09 37.15
N GLN A 137 19.62 -27.60 36.68
CA GLN A 137 19.85 -29.04 36.57
C GLN A 137 19.61 -29.65 37.96
N GLY A 138 18.52 -30.38 38.09
CA GLY A 138 18.31 -31.37 39.14
C GLY A 138 18.26 -32.73 38.48
N ASP A 139 18.83 -33.74 39.15
CA ASP A 139 18.97 -35.12 38.69
C ASP A 139 17.70 -35.69 38.03
N GLU A 140 17.89 -36.63 37.08
CA GLU A 140 16.84 -37.29 36.29
C GLU A 140 15.59 -37.67 37.12
N PRO A 141 14.41 -37.07 36.86
CA PRO A 141 13.18 -37.44 37.52
C PRO A 141 12.41 -38.52 36.73
N THR A 142 12.01 -39.58 37.42
CA THR A 142 11.11 -40.63 36.90
C THR A 142 9.63 -40.19 36.96
N GLY A 143 8.82 -40.62 35.97
CA GLY A 143 7.35 -40.65 36.06
C GLY A 143 6.62 -39.30 36.20
N GLU A 144 5.65 -39.21 37.12
CA GLU A 144 4.68 -38.09 37.30
C GLU A 144 5.31 -36.68 37.34
N ASN A 145 6.55 -36.55 37.81
CA ASN A 145 7.31 -35.29 37.78
C ASN A 145 7.59 -34.78 36.37
N ARG A 146 7.63 -35.63 35.34
CA ARG A 146 7.83 -35.25 33.93
C ARG A 146 6.63 -34.49 33.37
N ARG A 147 5.41 -34.86 33.76
CA ARG A 147 4.18 -34.19 33.31
C ARG A 147 3.97 -32.85 34.01
N LEU A 148 4.36 -32.75 35.28
CA LEU A 148 4.32 -31.50 36.05
C LEU A 148 5.42 -30.53 35.58
N ALA A 149 6.63 -31.03 35.30
CA ALA A 149 7.72 -30.25 34.71
C ALA A 149 7.39 -29.77 33.29
N LEU A 150 6.76 -30.62 32.48
CA LEU A 150 6.26 -30.27 31.15
C LEU A 150 5.16 -29.19 31.22
N ALA A 151 4.17 -29.34 32.11
CA ALA A 151 3.12 -28.35 32.31
C ALA A 151 3.66 -27.00 32.80
N ASN A 152 4.64 -27.00 33.72
CA ASN A 152 5.30 -25.79 34.19
C ASN A 152 6.19 -25.16 33.11
N ALA A 153 6.91 -25.95 32.31
CA ALA A 153 7.70 -25.44 31.18
C ALA A 153 6.80 -24.82 30.08
N ILE A 154 5.65 -25.43 29.79
CA ILE A 154 4.65 -24.88 28.88
C ILE A 154 4.08 -23.57 29.41
N ALA A 155 3.73 -23.50 30.71
CA ALA A 155 3.23 -22.29 31.34
C ALA A 155 4.28 -21.16 31.36
N ASP A 156 5.54 -21.47 31.69
CA ASP A 156 6.65 -20.53 31.68
C ASP A 156 6.93 -19.99 30.27
N VAL A 157 6.84 -20.84 29.23
CA VAL A 157 6.95 -20.42 27.83
C VAL A 157 5.78 -19.51 27.45
N GLN A 158 4.54 -19.86 27.81
CA GLN A 158 3.39 -19.00 27.53
C GLN A 158 3.45 -17.64 28.24
N GLU A 159 3.99 -17.59 29.45
CA GLU A 159 4.15 -16.33 30.19
C GLU A 159 5.29 -15.48 29.63
N ARG A 160 6.47 -16.08 29.39
CA ARG A 160 7.66 -15.37 28.88
C ARG A 160 7.51 -14.90 27.43
N PHE A 161 6.80 -15.67 26.60
CA PHE A 161 6.62 -15.40 25.18
C PHE A 161 5.19 -14.95 24.81
N ARG A 162 4.39 -14.48 25.78
CA ARG A 162 3.00 -14.02 25.57
C ARG A 162 2.84 -13.05 24.40
N ASN A 163 3.84 -12.20 24.15
CA ASN A 163 3.82 -11.24 23.05
C ASN A 163 4.04 -11.88 21.67
N PHE A 164 4.47 -13.14 21.57
CA PHE A 164 4.80 -13.85 20.33
C PHE A 164 3.91 -15.07 20.10
N GLN A 165 2.77 -15.15 20.78
CA GLN A 165 1.72 -16.09 20.44
C GLN A 165 1.24 -15.83 19.01
N ARG A 166 0.87 -16.89 18.30
CA ARG A 166 0.37 -16.89 16.91
C ARG A 166 -0.54 -15.69 16.64
N ASP A 167 -1.58 -15.55 17.44
CA ASP A 167 -2.65 -14.57 17.25
C ASP A 167 -2.12 -13.12 17.27
N ARG A 168 -1.09 -12.85 18.08
CA ARG A 168 -0.45 -11.53 18.16
C ARG A 168 0.51 -11.27 17.00
N LEU A 169 1.17 -12.31 16.49
CA LEU A 169 2.01 -12.22 15.30
C LEU A 169 1.15 -12.01 14.05
N GLU A 170 0.07 -12.78 13.90
CA GLU A 170 -0.86 -12.69 12.77
C GLU A 170 -1.64 -11.37 12.77
N SER A 171 -2.09 -10.91 13.93
CA SER A 171 -2.71 -9.57 14.10
C SER A 171 -1.70 -8.43 14.16
N GLY A 172 -0.40 -8.69 14.12
CA GLY A 172 0.62 -7.64 14.18
C GLY A 172 0.61 -6.74 15.43
N VAL A 173 -0.10 -7.13 16.50
CA VAL A 173 -0.17 -6.40 17.77
C VAL A 173 1.24 -6.23 18.38
N VAL A 174 2.14 -7.19 18.16
CA VAL A 174 3.54 -7.15 18.61
C VAL A 174 4.25 -5.87 18.15
N TYR A 175 4.00 -5.44 16.92
CA TYR A 175 4.65 -4.28 16.31
C TYR A 175 4.08 -2.96 16.81
N GLY A 176 3.05 -3.00 17.65
CA GLY A 176 2.49 -1.82 18.28
C GLY A 176 3.28 -1.28 19.45
N ASP A 177 4.29 -2.02 19.89
CA ASP A 177 5.21 -1.66 20.96
C ASP A 177 6.53 -1.12 20.36
N PRO A 178 7.00 0.08 20.77
CA PRO A 178 8.24 0.69 20.29
C PRO A 178 9.47 -0.23 20.37
N ARG A 179 9.45 -1.23 21.25
CA ARG A 179 10.53 -2.21 21.44
C ARG A 179 10.69 -3.18 20.27
N PHE A 180 9.67 -3.34 19.43
CA PHE A 180 9.63 -4.27 18.29
C PHE A 180 9.42 -3.56 16.95
N GLU A 181 9.61 -2.24 16.89
CA GLU A 181 9.53 -1.49 15.62
C GLU A 181 10.58 -1.99 14.61
N PRO A 182 10.27 -1.97 13.29
CA PRO A 182 11.26 -2.27 12.25
C PRO A 182 12.41 -1.26 12.31
N GLY A 183 13.50 -1.66 12.96
CA GLY A 183 14.68 -0.82 13.19
C GLY A 183 15.38 -0.41 11.89
N ALA A 184 16.27 0.58 11.99
CA ALA A 184 17.18 0.94 10.90
C ALA A 184 18.22 -0.16 10.61
N HIS A 185 18.40 -1.09 11.56
CA HIS A 185 19.47 -2.09 11.57
C HIS A 185 19.06 -3.48 11.06
N ARG A 186 17.85 -3.62 10.49
CA ARG A 186 17.47 -4.83 9.75
C ARG A 186 18.37 -4.94 8.50
N ALA A 187 18.81 -6.15 8.15
CA ALA A 187 19.86 -6.36 7.15
C ALA A 187 19.61 -5.65 5.81
N ASP A 188 18.37 -5.64 5.30
CA ASP A 188 18.02 -4.93 4.08
C ASP A 188 18.27 -3.42 4.14
N ARG A 189 17.83 -2.78 5.23
CA ARG A 189 18.00 -1.35 5.44
C ARG A 189 19.43 -0.97 5.79
N ALA A 190 20.10 -1.81 6.58
CA ALA A 190 21.48 -1.63 6.95
C ALA A 190 22.39 -1.73 5.72
N LEU A 191 22.20 -2.72 4.84
CA LEU A 191 23.03 -2.92 3.65
C LEU A 191 22.97 -1.71 2.73
N VAL A 192 21.76 -1.23 2.50
CA VAL A 192 21.48 -0.02 1.74
C VAL A 192 22.16 1.22 2.36
N GLN A 193 22.14 1.37 3.68
CA GLN A 193 22.81 2.48 4.37
C GLN A 193 24.33 2.39 4.25
N ASP A 194 24.89 1.21 4.49
CA ASP A 194 26.32 0.94 4.39
C ASP A 194 26.84 1.26 2.98
N LEU A 195 26.10 0.85 1.97
CA LEU A 195 26.40 1.09 0.56
C LEU A 195 26.33 2.57 0.14
N LYS A 196 25.39 3.34 0.69
CA LYS A 196 25.37 4.81 0.51
C LYS A 196 26.59 5.47 1.11
N GLU A 197 27.04 4.97 2.25
CA GLU A 197 28.22 5.47 2.92
C GLU A 197 29.49 5.12 2.12
N VAL A 198 29.61 3.89 1.60
CA VAL A 198 30.70 3.49 0.69
C VAL A 198 30.78 4.44 -0.51
N ARG A 199 29.65 4.67 -1.18
CA ARG A 199 29.59 5.60 -2.32
C ARG A 199 29.99 7.01 -1.92
N ARG A 200 29.46 7.53 -0.80
CA ARG A 200 29.78 8.88 -0.33
C ARG A 200 31.28 9.04 -0.12
N ARG A 201 31.95 8.02 0.42
CA ARG A 201 33.41 8.03 0.64
C ARG A 201 34.20 7.93 -0.67
N LEU A 202 33.79 7.09 -1.62
CA LEU A 202 34.42 7.01 -2.94
C LEU A 202 34.34 8.35 -3.69
N ILE A 203 33.17 9.01 -3.65
CA ILE A 203 32.99 10.34 -4.25
C ILE A 203 33.84 11.40 -3.52
N ALA A 204 33.93 11.31 -2.19
CA ALA A 204 34.77 12.21 -1.41
C ALA A 204 36.28 12.03 -1.71
N ASP A 205 36.71 10.85 -2.17
CA ASP A 205 38.07 10.58 -2.66
C ASP A 205 38.27 10.97 -4.15
N ASN A 206 37.37 11.79 -4.71
CA ASN A 206 37.39 12.29 -6.09
C ASN A 206 37.06 11.27 -7.20
N LEU A 207 36.37 10.16 -6.88
CA LEU A 207 35.81 9.29 -7.92
C LEU A 207 34.47 9.83 -8.45
N GLU A 208 34.30 9.93 -9.77
CA GLU A 208 33.01 10.32 -10.36
C GLU A 208 31.89 9.34 -9.96
N ALA A 209 30.68 9.85 -9.74
CA ALA A 209 29.55 9.05 -9.28
C ALA A 209 29.28 7.81 -10.15
N LYS A 210 29.36 7.96 -11.48
CA LYS A 210 29.17 6.86 -12.44
C LYS A 210 30.16 5.72 -12.24
N HIS A 211 31.43 6.05 -11.95
CA HIS A 211 32.51 5.08 -11.74
C HIS A 211 32.40 4.45 -10.34
N ALA A 212 32.04 5.24 -9.32
CA ALA A 212 31.77 4.71 -7.99
C ALA A 212 30.62 3.69 -8.01
N HIS A 213 29.54 3.96 -8.75
CA HIS A 213 28.42 3.03 -8.91
C HIS A 213 28.84 1.74 -9.61
N ALA A 214 29.49 1.84 -10.77
CA ALA A 214 29.94 0.68 -11.53
C ALA A 214 30.92 -0.20 -10.73
N LEU A 215 31.76 0.43 -9.89
CA LEU A 215 32.72 -0.28 -9.03
C LEU A 215 32.03 -1.02 -7.87
N ILE A 216 31.12 -0.35 -7.15
CA ILE A 216 30.33 -0.98 -6.07
C ILE A 216 29.50 -2.14 -6.62
N ALA A 217 28.87 -1.94 -7.78
CA ALA A 217 28.08 -2.94 -8.47
C ALA A 217 28.88 -4.21 -8.77
N ARG A 218 30.03 -4.08 -9.45
CA ARG A 218 30.88 -5.25 -9.75
C ARG A 218 31.39 -5.93 -8.49
N ALA A 219 31.72 -5.17 -7.45
CA ALA A 219 32.17 -5.74 -6.18
C ALA A 219 31.08 -6.56 -5.48
N LEU A 220 29.83 -6.06 -5.46
CA LEU A 220 28.67 -6.79 -4.95
C LEU A 220 28.45 -8.10 -5.72
N PHE A 221 28.49 -8.02 -7.06
CA PHE A 221 28.31 -9.20 -7.89
C PHE A 221 29.42 -10.23 -7.71
N LEU A 222 30.67 -9.80 -7.65
CA LEU A 222 31.82 -10.67 -7.39
C LEU A 222 31.72 -11.38 -6.03
N ARG A 223 31.33 -10.64 -4.98
CA ARG A 223 31.07 -11.25 -3.67
C ARG A 223 29.91 -12.24 -3.74
N TYR A 224 28.85 -11.95 -4.49
CA TYR A 224 27.76 -12.91 -4.72
C TYR A 224 28.24 -14.18 -5.42
N LEU A 225 29.02 -14.07 -6.51
CA LEU A 225 29.57 -15.21 -7.23
C LEU A 225 30.50 -16.05 -6.35
N GLU A 226 31.39 -15.39 -5.58
CA GLU A 226 32.34 -16.07 -4.70
C GLU A 226 31.65 -16.73 -3.49
N ASP A 227 30.70 -16.05 -2.85
CA ASP A 227 29.98 -16.58 -1.69
C ASP A 227 29.08 -17.77 -2.07
N ARG A 228 28.51 -17.75 -3.29
CA ARG A 228 27.75 -18.86 -3.89
C ARG A 228 28.63 -19.97 -4.48
N GLU A 229 29.95 -19.82 -4.41
CA GLU A 229 30.92 -20.76 -4.99
C GLU A 229 30.74 -20.96 -6.52
N ILE A 230 30.18 -19.97 -7.21
CA ILE A 230 30.07 -19.92 -8.68
C ILE A 230 31.47 -19.69 -9.27
N ILE A 231 32.26 -18.84 -8.61
CA ILE A 231 33.69 -18.71 -8.86
C ILE A 231 34.43 -19.19 -7.61
N GLY A 232 35.37 -20.12 -7.80
CA GLY A 232 36.18 -20.71 -6.73
C GLY A 232 37.67 -20.43 -6.92
N GLU A 233 38.49 -21.07 -6.09
CA GLU A 233 39.95 -20.96 -6.14
C GLU A 233 40.53 -21.14 -7.54
N ASP A 234 40.09 -22.16 -8.27
CA ASP A 234 40.57 -22.47 -9.63
C ASP A 234 40.36 -21.30 -10.61
N TYR A 235 39.25 -20.58 -10.47
CA TYR A 235 38.94 -19.42 -11.31
C TYR A 235 39.92 -18.27 -11.03
N PHE A 236 40.15 -17.94 -9.76
CA PHE A 236 41.12 -16.92 -9.38
C PHE A 236 42.55 -17.30 -9.78
N GLN A 237 42.94 -18.57 -9.60
CA GLN A 237 44.24 -19.10 -10.01
C GLN A 237 44.42 -19.05 -11.53
N THR A 238 43.35 -19.28 -12.30
CA THR A 238 43.35 -19.17 -13.77
C THR A 238 43.63 -17.73 -14.21
N VAL A 239 43.00 -16.74 -13.58
CA VAL A 239 43.27 -15.32 -13.86
C VAL A 239 44.70 -14.95 -13.44
N ALA A 240 45.18 -15.48 -12.31
CA ALA A 240 46.53 -15.23 -11.79
C ALA A 240 47.64 -15.98 -12.53
N LYS A 241 47.32 -16.94 -13.40
CA LYS A 241 48.25 -17.94 -13.93
C LYS A 241 49.54 -17.37 -14.51
N GLU A 242 49.43 -16.29 -15.27
CA GLU A 242 50.55 -15.67 -15.99
C GLU A 242 51.35 -14.66 -15.14
N ASN A 243 50.93 -14.39 -13.90
CA ASN A 243 51.58 -13.43 -13.01
C ASN A 243 51.96 -14.09 -11.67
N ALA A 244 53.26 -14.15 -11.36
CA ALA A 244 53.76 -14.78 -10.14
C ALA A 244 53.34 -14.02 -8.87
N ASP A 245 53.36 -12.69 -8.92
CA ASP A 245 53.00 -11.82 -7.79
C ASP A 245 51.51 -11.96 -7.45
N TRP A 246 50.64 -12.10 -8.46
CA TRP A 246 49.21 -12.33 -8.25
C TRP A 246 48.93 -13.69 -7.58
N ARG A 247 49.69 -14.74 -7.92
CA ARG A 247 49.57 -16.05 -7.27
C ARG A 247 50.05 -16.01 -5.82
N GLU A 248 51.17 -15.34 -5.56
CA GLU A 248 51.65 -15.13 -4.20
C GLU A 248 50.60 -14.36 -3.37
N LEU A 249 50.03 -13.29 -3.92
CA LEU A 249 48.97 -12.49 -3.28
C LEU A 249 47.71 -13.32 -2.96
N LEU A 250 47.37 -14.28 -3.82
CA LEU A 250 46.27 -15.21 -3.59
C LEU A 250 46.56 -16.18 -2.43
N ASP A 251 47.80 -16.63 -2.28
CA ASP A 251 48.20 -17.61 -1.26
C ASP A 251 48.54 -16.97 0.11
N GLU A 252 48.74 -15.65 0.15
CA GLU A 252 48.88 -14.90 1.38
C GLU A 252 47.63 -14.99 2.26
N ARG A 253 47.78 -15.58 3.46
CA ARG A 253 46.74 -15.49 4.50
C ARG A 253 46.68 -14.06 5.06
N PRO A 254 45.48 -13.49 5.28
CA PRO A 254 45.35 -12.18 5.90
C PRO A 254 46.06 -12.16 7.26
N LYS A 255 47.04 -11.28 7.43
CA LYS A 255 47.69 -11.02 8.74
C LYS A 255 46.79 -10.23 9.69
N GLU A 256 45.72 -9.67 9.13
CA GLU A 256 44.70 -8.83 9.74
C GLU A 256 43.67 -9.68 10.53
N LYS A 257 43.69 -9.63 11.87
CA LYS A 257 42.62 -10.24 12.73
C LYS A 257 41.35 -9.38 12.73
N LEU A 258 40.75 -9.20 11.56
CA LEU A 258 39.60 -8.33 11.35
C LEU A 258 38.26 -9.06 11.37
N PHE A 259 38.24 -10.38 11.09
CA PHE A 259 37.01 -11.17 11.02
C PHE A 259 36.78 -12.02 12.27
N GLU A 260 35.57 -11.99 12.82
CA GLU A 260 35.11 -12.96 13.83
C GLU A 260 34.86 -14.36 13.20
N GLU A 261 34.52 -14.41 11.90
CA GLU A 261 34.30 -15.65 11.14
C GLU A 261 35.49 -15.97 10.20
N PRO A 262 36.22 -17.08 10.42
CA PRO A 262 37.36 -17.48 9.58
C PRO A 262 37.01 -17.69 8.10
N GLU A 263 35.80 -18.17 7.80
CA GLU A 263 35.32 -18.43 6.43
C GLU A 263 35.29 -17.17 5.55
N LEU A 264 35.08 -15.99 6.15
CA LEU A 264 35.11 -14.71 5.43
C LEU A 264 36.54 -14.23 5.16
N ALA A 265 37.48 -14.55 6.04
CA ALA A 265 38.90 -14.24 5.84
C ALA A 265 39.53 -15.03 4.68
N ASP A 266 38.96 -16.19 4.37
CA ASP A 266 39.44 -17.07 3.30
C ASP A 266 39.03 -16.60 1.89
N ARG A 267 38.13 -15.60 1.80
CA ARG A 267 37.66 -15.02 0.53
C ARG A 267 38.81 -14.35 -0.22
N ARG A 268 39.00 -14.77 -1.47
CA ARG A 268 40.10 -14.39 -2.36
C ARG A 268 39.87 -13.01 -2.98
N PHE A 269 38.62 -12.60 -3.19
CA PHE A 269 38.34 -11.29 -3.80
C PHE A 269 38.93 -10.11 -3.01
N PHE A 270 39.00 -10.21 -1.68
CA PHE A 270 39.69 -9.19 -0.86
C PHE A 270 41.17 -9.06 -1.18
N ARG A 271 41.83 -10.16 -1.56
CA ARG A 271 43.24 -10.18 -1.96
C ARG A 271 43.42 -9.52 -3.31
N VAL A 272 42.51 -9.82 -4.24
CA VAL A 272 42.50 -9.22 -5.60
C VAL A 272 42.45 -7.69 -5.53
N LEU A 273 41.60 -7.13 -4.65
CA LEU A 273 41.44 -5.67 -4.50
C LEU A 273 42.71 -4.92 -4.04
N ARG A 274 43.74 -5.63 -3.58
CA ARG A 274 45.04 -5.02 -3.22
C ARG A 274 45.88 -4.64 -4.43
N ASP A 275 45.58 -5.20 -5.60
CA ASP A 275 46.29 -4.92 -6.84
C ASP A 275 45.30 -4.47 -7.93
N LYS A 276 45.52 -3.26 -8.45
CA LYS A 276 44.62 -2.66 -9.45
C LYS A 276 44.61 -3.47 -10.74
N GLU A 277 45.78 -3.86 -11.25
CA GLU A 277 45.87 -4.55 -12.53
C GLU A 277 45.27 -5.96 -12.44
N PHE A 278 45.42 -6.63 -11.30
CA PHE A 278 44.77 -7.90 -11.01
C PHE A 278 43.25 -7.75 -10.92
N THR A 279 42.77 -6.72 -10.23
CA THR A 279 41.34 -6.41 -10.12
C THR A 279 40.71 -6.21 -11.49
N TYR A 280 41.33 -5.43 -12.36
CA TYR A 280 40.83 -5.20 -13.71
C TYR A 280 40.99 -6.42 -14.62
N ALA A 281 42.05 -7.21 -14.47
CA ALA A 281 42.18 -8.49 -15.19
C ALA A 281 41.07 -9.48 -14.81
N LEU A 282 40.67 -9.49 -13.52
CA LEU A 282 39.52 -10.27 -13.06
C LEU A 282 38.21 -9.73 -13.64
N PHE A 283 38.00 -8.41 -13.65
CA PHE A 283 36.83 -7.79 -14.28
C PHE A 283 36.74 -8.11 -15.78
N ASP A 284 37.85 -7.98 -16.51
CA ASP A 284 37.93 -8.24 -17.95
C ASP A 284 37.70 -9.73 -18.26
N THR A 285 38.16 -10.63 -17.40
CA THR A 285 37.92 -12.08 -17.55
C THR A 285 36.48 -12.43 -17.24
N LEU A 286 35.92 -11.90 -16.16
CA LEU A 286 34.49 -12.05 -15.86
C LEU A 286 33.59 -11.48 -16.94
N ALA A 287 33.92 -10.32 -17.50
CA ALA A 287 33.16 -9.75 -18.60
C ALA A 287 33.20 -10.65 -19.85
N ARG A 288 34.29 -11.37 -20.10
CA ARG A 288 34.35 -12.34 -21.19
C ARG A 288 33.57 -13.62 -20.88
N ASP A 289 33.76 -14.18 -19.69
CA ASP A 289 33.26 -15.51 -19.33
C ASP A 289 31.77 -15.50 -18.94
N PHE A 290 31.29 -14.40 -18.35
CA PHE A 290 29.90 -14.20 -17.90
C PHE A 290 29.11 -13.21 -18.77
N ASN A 291 29.58 -12.97 -20.01
CA ASN A 291 28.91 -12.16 -21.02
C ASN A 291 28.78 -10.65 -20.67
N GLY A 292 29.65 -9.85 -21.29
CA GLY A 292 30.19 -8.59 -20.77
C GLY A 292 29.27 -7.38 -20.63
N ASP A 293 27.99 -7.45 -21.00
CA ASP A 293 27.09 -6.30 -20.91
C ASP A 293 26.85 -5.80 -19.47
N ILE A 294 26.98 -6.70 -18.49
CA ILE A 294 26.73 -6.44 -17.07
C ILE A 294 28.03 -6.06 -16.31
N LEU A 295 29.16 -6.63 -16.75
CA LEU A 295 30.44 -6.58 -16.04
C LEU A 295 31.52 -5.80 -16.78
N SER A 296 31.18 -5.24 -17.97
CA SER A 296 32.09 -4.39 -18.73
C SER A 296 32.55 -3.21 -17.89
N VAL A 297 33.85 -2.96 -17.92
CA VAL A 297 34.47 -1.76 -17.37
C VAL A 297 33.95 -0.55 -18.17
N ALA A 298 33.40 0.45 -17.46
CA ALA A 298 32.91 1.66 -18.13
C ALA A 298 34.05 2.46 -18.78
N ASP A 299 33.76 3.18 -19.86
CA ASP A 299 34.74 3.99 -20.57
C ASP A 299 35.43 5.00 -19.62
N GLY A 300 36.76 5.00 -19.62
CA GLY A 300 37.58 5.88 -18.78
C GLY A 300 37.68 5.47 -17.30
N GLU A 301 36.95 4.45 -16.86
CA GLU A 301 36.92 4.04 -15.45
C GLU A 301 38.25 3.49 -14.95
N ARG A 302 38.90 2.60 -15.72
CA ARG A 302 40.21 2.03 -15.36
C ARG A 302 41.27 3.12 -15.17
N ALA A 303 41.14 4.25 -15.87
CA ALA A 303 42.01 5.41 -15.67
C ALA A 303 41.63 6.21 -14.41
N ALA A 304 40.33 6.37 -14.13
CA ALA A 304 39.82 7.15 -13.00
C ALA A 304 39.96 6.43 -11.63
N VAL A 305 39.89 5.10 -11.58
CA VAL A 305 40.00 4.33 -10.34
C VAL A 305 41.47 4.19 -9.93
N THR A 306 41.80 4.59 -8.71
CA THR A 306 43.13 4.49 -8.10
C THR A 306 43.21 3.29 -7.16
N GLU A 307 44.41 2.93 -6.73
CA GLU A 307 44.58 1.94 -5.66
C GLU A 307 43.96 2.40 -4.33
N SER A 308 43.92 3.72 -4.05
CA SER A 308 43.24 4.24 -2.86
C SER A 308 41.74 3.93 -2.87
N HIS A 309 41.09 4.03 -4.02
CA HIS A 309 39.67 3.68 -4.18
C HIS A 309 39.42 2.19 -3.95
N LEU A 310 40.29 1.32 -4.48
CA LEU A 310 40.17 -0.14 -4.30
C LEU A 310 40.45 -0.56 -2.86
N GLU A 311 41.43 0.07 -2.20
CA GLU A 311 41.72 -0.17 -0.78
C GLU A 311 40.58 0.33 0.11
N LEU A 312 40.00 1.50 -0.18
CA LEU A 312 38.82 2.00 0.52
C LEU A 312 37.66 1.00 0.38
N LEU A 313 37.38 0.54 -0.84
CA LEU A 313 36.35 -0.47 -1.09
C LEU A 313 36.66 -1.77 -0.34
N ARG A 314 37.89 -2.27 -0.40
CA ARG A 314 38.33 -3.48 0.32
C ARG A 314 38.05 -3.36 1.82
N ARG A 315 38.51 -2.28 2.45
CA ARG A 315 38.31 -2.01 3.88
C ARG A 315 36.83 -1.94 4.26
N LEU A 316 36.01 -1.31 3.42
CA LEU A 316 34.57 -1.22 3.63
C LEU A 316 33.90 -2.60 3.54
N LEU A 317 34.24 -3.42 2.53
CA LEU A 317 33.73 -4.79 2.41
C LEU A 317 34.15 -5.68 3.59
N MET A 318 35.32 -5.42 4.17
CA MET A 318 35.87 -6.12 5.34
C MET A 318 35.33 -5.58 6.68
N GLY A 319 34.55 -4.51 6.69
CA GLY A 319 34.00 -3.92 7.93
C GLY A 319 34.98 -3.08 8.75
N ASP A 320 36.13 -2.70 8.17
CA ASP A 320 37.15 -1.90 8.86
C ASP A 320 36.76 -0.40 8.87
N ALA A 321 36.53 0.16 10.05
CA ALA A 321 36.18 1.56 10.21
C ALA A 321 37.43 2.46 10.19
N VAL A 322 37.51 3.36 9.21
CA VAL A 322 38.42 4.52 9.26
C VAL A 322 37.79 5.60 10.15
N GLU A 323 38.43 5.87 11.29
CA GLU A 323 38.25 6.98 12.26
C GLU A 323 36.82 7.42 12.66
N SER A 324 36.54 7.34 13.97
CA SER A 324 35.44 7.98 14.74
C SER A 324 33.98 7.84 14.25
N GLN A 325 33.73 7.21 13.11
CA GLN A 325 32.40 6.88 12.60
C GLN A 325 32.12 5.37 12.68
N GLN A 326 30.83 5.04 12.77
CA GLN A 326 30.29 3.68 12.96
C GLN A 326 30.95 2.67 12.01
N ARG A 327 31.36 1.50 12.54
CA ARG A 327 31.75 0.35 11.72
C ARG A 327 30.59 -0.01 10.80
N LEU A 328 30.87 -0.15 9.51
CA LEU A 328 29.92 -0.71 8.56
C LEU A 328 29.86 -2.22 8.76
N PHE A 329 28.68 -2.83 8.66
CA PHE A 329 28.52 -4.27 8.87
C PHE A 329 28.63 -5.06 7.58
N PHE A 330 29.33 -4.50 6.57
CA PHE A 330 29.39 -5.13 5.26
C PHE A 330 29.99 -6.55 5.32
N PHE A 331 30.90 -6.78 6.27
CA PHE A 331 31.46 -8.10 6.56
C PHE A 331 30.41 -9.14 7.01
N ALA A 332 29.32 -8.70 7.63
CA ALA A 332 28.31 -9.59 8.21
C ALA A 332 27.29 -10.10 7.17
N TYR A 333 27.24 -9.51 5.96
CA TYR A 333 26.33 -9.98 4.91
C TYR A 333 26.89 -11.22 4.22
N ARG A 334 26.08 -12.27 4.22
CA ARG A 334 26.31 -13.50 3.46
C ARG A 334 25.56 -13.41 2.13
N PHE A 335 26.25 -13.12 1.03
CA PHE A 335 25.59 -12.93 -0.27
C PHE A 335 25.02 -14.24 -0.86
N ASP A 336 25.41 -15.39 -0.30
CA ASP A 336 24.76 -16.68 -0.52
C ASP A 336 23.36 -16.79 0.10
N ILE A 337 23.05 -15.93 1.08
CA ILE A 337 21.79 -15.89 1.86
C ILE A 337 20.94 -14.66 1.51
N VAL A 338 21.56 -13.51 1.22
CA VAL A 338 20.87 -12.25 0.92
C VAL A 338 19.86 -12.45 -0.22
N PRO A 339 18.58 -12.03 -0.04
CA PRO A 339 17.58 -12.09 -1.09
C PRO A 339 18.00 -11.31 -2.35
N ILE A 340 17.75 -11.87 -3.53
CA ILE A 340 18.17 -11.28 -4.82
C ILE A 340 17.50 -9.92 -5.05
N GLU A 341 16.27 -9.77 -4.58
CA GLU A 341 15.46 -8.56 -4.61
C GLU A 341 16.16 -7.41 -3.87
N LEU A 342 16.89 -7.72 -2.79
CA LEU A 342 17.66 -6.72 -2.05
C LEU A 342 18.79 -6.16 -2.91
N ILE A 343 19.50 -7.03 -3.65
CA ILE A 343 20.55 -6.60 -4.58
C ILE A 343 19.95 -5.69 -5.65
N SER A 344 18.81 -6.04 -6.25
CA SER A 344 18.13 -5.17 -7.23
C SER A 344 17.75 -3.80 -6.64
N SER A 345 17.18 -3.79 -5.43
CA SER A 345 16.74 -2.55 -4.77
C SER A 345 17.88 -1.56 -4.50
N ILE A 346 19.09 -2.07 -4.26
CA ILE A 346 20.31 -1.28 -4.04
C ILE A 346 20.73 -0.54 -5.32
N TYR A 347 20.73 -1.23 -6.46
CA TYR A 347 21.08 -0.63 -7.75
C TYR A 347 20.10 0.47 -8.15
N GLU A 348 18.81 0.21 -7.97
CA GLU A 348 17.75 1.19 -8.21
C GLU A 348 17.94 2.46 -7.36
N GLU A 349 18.31 2.29 -6.09
CA GLU A 349 18.53 3.43 -5.22
C GLU A 349 19.75 4.25 -5.61
N PHE A 350 20.85 3.61 -6.03
CA PHE A 350 22.01 4.33 -6.54
C PHE A 350 21.69 5.13 -7.79
N TYR A 351 20.94 4.51 -8.72
CA TYR A 351 20.46 5.17 -9.92
C TYR A 351 19.58 6.40 -9.60
N ALA A 352 18.63 6.26 -8.66
CA ALA A 352 17.76 7.37 -8.24
C ALA A 352 18.55 8.56 -7.64
N MET A 353 19.68 8.30 -6.98
CA MET A 353 20.51 9.34 -6.41
C MET A 353 21.43 10.04 -7.43
N GLU A 354 21.70 9.41 -8.57
CA GLU A 354 22.54 9.99 -9.64
C GLU A 354 21.81 11.12 -10.39
N LYS A 355 20.47 11.02 -10.51
CA LYS A 355 19.61 12.05 -11.14
C LYS A 355 19.18 13.20 -10.21
N GLY A 356 19.73 13.24 -9.00
CA GLY A 356 19.46 14.27 -7.99
C GLY A 356 18.17 14.03 -7.20
N LYS A 357 18.18 14.36 -5.90
CA LYS A 357 17.01 14.27 -5.01
C LYS A 357 15.90 15.20 -5.50
N GLY A 358 14.97 14.66 -6.30
CA GLY A 358 13.73 15.36 -6.67
C GLY A 358 13.36 15.34 -8.15
N ASN A 359 14.23 14.86 -9.05
CA ASN A 359 13.89 14.64 -10.45
C ASN A 359 13.80 13.14 -10.76
N THR A 360 12.76 12.51 -10.21
CA THR A 360 12.36 11.18 -10.61
C THR A 360 11.80 11.27 -12.04
N GLN A 361 12.63 10.95 -13.03
CA GLN A 361 12.11 10.18 -14.17
C GLN A 361 11.32 9.01 -13.58
N GLY A 362 10.13 8.70 -14.13
CA GLY A 362 9.09 7.88 -13.49
C GLY A 362 9.42 6.44 -13.05
N ALA A 363 10.68 6.09 -12.86
CA ALA A 363 11.16 4.89 -12.18
C ALA A 363 10.81 4.95 -10.68
N HIS A 364 9.59 4.54 -10.36
CA HIS A 364 9.17 4.29 -8.99
C HIS A 364 9.45 2.82 -8.63
N TYR A 365 10.32 2.58 -7.65
CA TYR A 365 10.56 1.28 -7.03
C TYR A 365 9.23 0.59 -6.71
N THR A 366 9.01 -0.63 -7.21
CA THR A 366 7.82 -1.42 -6.88
C THR A 366 8.16 -2.34 -5.70
N PRO A 367 7.50 -2.21 -4.53
CA PRO A 367 7.77 -3.10 -3.41
C PRO A 367 7.54 -4.57 -3.79
N PRO A 368 8.49 -5.50 -3.49
CA PRO A 368 8.40 -6.90 -3.91
C PRO A 368 7.09 -7.59 -3.53
N ALA A 369 6.55 -7.26 -2.36
CA ALA A 369 5.30 -7.84 -1.91
C ALA A 369 4.07 -7.39 -2.71
N LEU A 370 4.07 -6.16 -3.22
CA LEU A 370 3.02 -5.69 -4.12
C LEU A 370 3.15 -6.35 -5.51
N ALA A 371 4.38 -6.59 -5.96
CA ALA A 371 4.64 -7.34 -7.18
C ALA A 371 4.15 -8.79 -7.05
N GLU A 372 4.50 -9.50 -5.97
CA GLU A 372 4.06 -10.87 -5.78
C GLU A 372 2.55 -10.98 -5.57
N HIS A 373 1.92 -10.02 -4.88
CA HIS A 373 0.47 -9.99 -4.78
C HIS A 373 -0.19 -9.89 -6.17
N LEU A 374 0.27 -8.97 -7.02
CA LEU A 374 -0.24 -8.83 -8.39
C LEU A 374 -0.02 -10.12 -9.20
N LEU A 375 1.18 -10.70 -9.14
CA LEU A 375 1.52 -11.93 -9.85
C LEU A 375 0.68 -13.12 -9.38
N SER A 376 0.35 -13.21 -8.10
CA SER A 376 -0.50 -14.28 -7.57
C SER A 376 -1.91 -14.29 -8.19
N GLN A 377 -2.39 -13.14 -8.68
CA GLN A 377 -3.70 -13.03 -9.33
C GLN A 377 -3.68 -13.33 -10.82
N VAL A 378 -2.58 -13.03 -11.51
CA VAL A 378 -2.48 -13.16 -12.98
C VAL A 378 -1.67 -14.36 -13.45
N LEU A 379 -0.90 -14.97 -12.54
CA LEU A 379 -0.21 -16.26 -12.71
C LEU A 379 -0.68 -17.27 -11.64
N PRO A 380 -2.00 -17.57 -11.56
CA PRO A 380 -2.47 -18.70 -10.79
C PRO A 380 -2.04 -20.01 -11.47
N GLU A 381 -2.22 -21.13 -10.78
CA GLU A 381 -1.75 -22.45 -11.24
C GLU A 381 -2.29 -22.80 -12.63
N GLU A 382 -3.57 -22.50 -12.91
CA GLU A 382 -4.24 -22.79 -14.18
C GLU A 382 -3.66 -22.00 -15.36
N VAL A 383 -3.08 -20.82 -15.09
CA VAL A 383 -2.39 -20.02 -16.10
C VAL A 383 -0.97 -20.56 -16.28
N LEU A 384 -0.27 -20.88 -15.20
CA LEU A 384 1.09 -21.43 -15.22
C LEU A 384 1.17 -22.78 -15.94
N ASP A 385 0.14 -23.63 -15.81
CA ASP A 385 0.00 -24.91 -16.51
C ASP A 385 0.09 -24.75 -18.04
N LYS A 386 -0.36 -23.61 -18.56
CA LYS A 386 -0.35 -23.29 -20.00
C LYS A 386 0.99 -22.75 -20.49
N ARG A 387 1.99 -22.60 -19.61
CA ARG A 387 3.32 -22.05 -19.90
C ARG A 387 3.24 -20.67 -20.57
N PRO A 388 2.66 -19.68 -19.87
CA PRO A 388 2.34 -18.38 -20.44
C PRO A 388 3.63 -17.60 -20.74
N ARG A 389 3.59 -16.74 -21.75
CA ARG A 389 4.56 -15.65 -21.93
C ARG A 389 4.10 -14.41 -21.17
N VAL A 390 4.93 -13.99 -20.22
CA VAL A 390 4.79 -12.76 -19.42
C VAL A 390 5.61 -11.65 -20.05
N LEU A 391 4.98 -10.50 -20.24
CA LEU A 391 5.63 -9.29 -20.77
C LEU A 391 5.41 -8.09 -19.85
N ASP A 392 6.48 -7.36 -19.53
CA ASP A 392 6.40 -6.04 -18.88
C ASP A 392 6.83 -4.90 -19.82
N PRO A 393 5.92 -3.99 -20.24
CA PRO A 393 6.20 -2.96 -21.23
C PRO A 393 6.93 -1.74 -20.67
N ALA A 394 7.16 -1.68 -19.36
CA ALA A 394 7.92 -0.64 -18.67
C ALA A 394 8.66 -1.27 -17.48
N CYS A 395 9.53 -2.24 -17.78
CA CYS A 395 10.00 -3.20 -16.79
C CYS A 395 10.96 -2.64 -15.75
N GLY A 396 11.54 -1.45 -15.96
CA GLY A 396 12.47 -0.83 -15.03
C GLY A 396 13.64 -1.76 -14.73
N SER A 397 13.85 -2.07 -13.45
CA SER A 397 14.85 -3.02 -12.95
C SER A 397 14.45 -4.50 -13.07
N GLY A 398 13.28 -4.80 -13.62
CA GLY A 398 12.84 -6.16 -13.94
C GLY A 398 12.18 -6.92 -12.79
N ILE A 399 11.73 -6.28 -11.70
CA ILE A 399 11.14 -6.98 -10.54
C ILE A 399 9.98 -7.92 -10.93
N PHE A 400 9.04 -7.49 -11.78
CA PHE A 400 7.95 -8.35 -12.24
C PHE A 400 8.44 -9.53 -13.09
N LEU A 401 9.48 -9.32 -13.91
CA LEU A 401 10.06 -10.36 -14.76
C LEU A 401 10.78 -11.41 -13.93
N VAL A 402 11.56 -10.96 -12.93
CA VAL A 402 12.29 -11.81 -11.99
C VAL A 402 11.32 -12.64 -11.15
N GLU A 403 10.31 -12.03 -10.55
CA GLU A 403 9.34 -12.76 -9.72
C GLU A 403 8.45 -13.69 -10.55
N SER A 404 8.11 -13.31 -11.79
CA SER A 404 7.44 -14.22 -12.74
C SER A 404 8.30 -15.43 -13.06
N PHE A 405 9.60 -15.22 -13.35
CA PHE A 405 10.54 -16.32 -13.63
C PHE A 405 10.63 -17.28 -12.43
N ARG A 406 10.81 -16.75 -11.21
CA ARG A 406 10.88 -17.54 -9.98
C ARG A 406 9.60 -18.31 -9.72
N ARG A 407 8.44 -17.68 -9.91
CA ARG A 407 7.13 -18.35 -9.77
C ARG A 407 6.97 -19.50 -10.78
N MET A 408 7.38 -19.31 -12.03
CA MET A 408 7.38 -20.36 -13.05
C MET A 408 8.32 -21.52 -12.70
N VAL A 409 9.52 -21.23 -12.17
CA VAL A 409 10.47 -22.25 -11.71
C VAL A 409 9.89 -23.04 -10.54
N ARG A 410 9.37 -22.36 -9.51
CA ARG A 410 8.72 -23.01 -8.34
C ARG A 410 7.57 -23.93 -8.76
N HIS A 411 6.72 -23.48 -9.69
CA HIS A 411 5.63 -24.29 -10.24
C HIS A 411 6.13 -25.53 -11.00
N ARG A 412 7.13 -25.38 -11.88
CA ARG A 412 7.72 -26.52 -12.62
C ARG A 412 8.40 -27.53 -11.68
N VAL A 413 9.08 -27.06 -10.63
CA VAL A 413 9.67 -27.93 -9.59
C VAL A 413 8.57 -28.68 -8.83
N LEU A 414 7.46 -28.02 -8.50
CA LEU A 414 6.31 -28.64 -7.85
C LEU A 414 5.69 -29.76 -8.71
N GLN A 415 5.53 -29.51 -10.02
CA GLN A 415 5.00 -30.48 -10.97
C GLN A 415 5.94 -31.67 -11.20
N GLN A 416 7.25 -31.42 -11.35
CA GLN A 416 8.22 -32.46 -11.68
C GLN A 416 8.76 -33.22 -10.47
N GLY A 417 8.66 -32.65 -9.26
CA GLY A 417 9.24 -33.23 -8.05
C GLY A 417 10.78 -33.26 -8.05
N ARG A 418 11.43 -32.54 -8.96
CA ARG A 418 12.89 -32.42 -9.08
C ARG A 418 13.30 -30.99 -9.42
N ARG A 419 14.58 -30.67 -9.19
CA ARG A 419 15.18 -29.42 -9.68
C ARG A 419 15.20 -29.39 -11.21
N LEU A 420 15.11 -28.19 -11.77
CA LEU A 420 15.14 -27.98 -13.20
C LEU A 420 16.58 -27.97 -13.72
N SER A 421 16.78 -28.56 -14.89
CA SER A 421 18.06 -28.51 -15.61
C SER A 421 18.35 -27.11 -16.15
N GLN A 422 19.61 -26.83 -16.49
CA GLN A 422 20.03 -25.58 -17.15
C GLN A 422 19.21 -25.28 -18.41
N GLY A 423 18.94 -26.31 -19.23
CA GLY A 423 18.14 -26.18 -20.44
C GLY A 423 16.69 -25.78 -20.16
N GLU A 424 16.07 -26.35 -19.11
CA GLU A 424 14.71 -26.00 -18.69
C GLU A 424 14.63 -24.57 -18.13
N LEU A 425 15.60 -24.15 -17.31
CA LEU A 425 15.68 -22.78 -16.80
C LEU A 425 15.86 -21.77 -17.94
N ARG A 426 16.72 -22.09 -18.90
CA ARG A 426 16.94 -21.28 -20.10
C ARG A 426 15.68 -21.20 -20.98
N ASP A 427 14.95 -22.31 -21.14
CA ASP A 427 13.71 -22.37 -21.90
C ASP A 427 12.64 -21.43 -21.32
N ILE A 428 12.50 -21.41 -19.99
CA ILE A 428 11.58 -20.49 -19.30
C ILE A 428 11.98 -19.03 -19.61
N LEU A 429 13.26 -18.65 -19.41
CA LEU A 429 13.72 -17.30 -19.74
C LEU A 429 13.45 -16.94 -21.20
N ALA A 430 13.88 -17.82 -22.13
CA ALA A 430 13.87 -17.53 -23.56
C ALA A 430 12.47 -17.42 -24.17
N ARG A 431 11.49 -18.17 -23.64
CA ARG A 431 10.16 -18.28 -24.26
C ARG A 431 9.05 -17.59 -23.48
N GLN A 432 9.21 -17.49 -22.16
CA GLN A 432 8.13 -17.07 -21.26
C GLN A 432 8.37 -15.69 -20.63
N ILE A 433 9.55 -15.09 -20.75
CA ILE A 433 9.86 -13.78 -20.17
C ILE A 433 10.18 -12.79 -21.29
N ALA A 434 9.58 -11.60 -21.25
CA ALA A 434 9.88 -10.49 -22.14
C ALA A 434 9.74 -9.15 -21.41
N GLY A 435 10.59 -8.17 -21.70
CA GLY A 435 10.54 -6.85 -21.08
C GLY A 435 10.93 -5.72 -22.02
N ILE A 436 10.31 -4.55 -21.83
CA ILE A 436 10.67 -3.32 -22.54
C ILE A 436 11.00 -2.25 -21.51
N GLU A 437 12.10 -1.54 -21.71
CA GLU A 437 12.49 -0.42 -20.86
C GLU A 437 13.11 0.69 -21.70
N LEU A 438 12.63 1.92 -21.50
CA LEU A 438 13.08 3.10 -22.25
C LEU A 438 14.53 3.45 -21.91
N ASN A 439 14.96 3.23 -20.67
CA ASN A 439 16.28 3.54 -20.20
C ASN A 439 17.25 2.35 -20.36
N PRO A 440 18.32 2.48 -21.17
CA PRO A 440 19.28 1.42 -21.38
C PRO A 440 20.01 0.93 -20.11
N GLU A 441 20.21 1.79 -19.10
CA GLU A 441 20.83 1.40 -17.82
C GLU A 441 19.86 0.57 -16.96
N ALA A 442 18.59 0.97 -16.89
CA ALA A 442 17.58 0.19 -16.16
C ALA A 442 17.35 -1.17 -16.85
N ALA A 443 17.32 -1.22 -18.18
CA ALA A 443 17.29 -2.47 -18.95
C ALA A 443 18.50 -3.38 -18.66
N ARG A 444 19.70 -2.80 -18.44
CA ARG A 444 20.88 -3.55 -17.98
C ARG A 444 20.70 -4.11 -16.57
N ILE A 445 20.11 -3.33 -15.65
CA ILE A 445 19.77 -3.81 -14.30
C ILE A 445 18.74 -4.94 -14.37
N ALA A 446 17.72 -4.86 -15.23
CA ALA A 446 16.77 -5.95 -15.44
C ALA A 446 17.45 -7.23 -15.94
N ALA A 447 18.37 -7.10 -16.91
CA ALA A 447 19.16 -8.23 -17.41
C ALA A 447 20.01 -8.85 -16.29
N PHE A 448 20.60 -8.00 -15.44
CA PHE A 448 21.37 -8.42 -14.29
C PHE A 448 20.54 -9.19 -13.26
N SER A 449 19.40 -8.63 -12.84
CA SER A 449 18.52 -9.25 -11.86
C SER A 449 17.97 -10.59 -12.35
N LEU A 450 17.62 -10.71 -13.64
CA LEU A 450 17.21 -11.98 -14.26
C LEU A 450 18.37 -13.01 -14.30
N SER A 451 19.59 -12.55 -14.60
CA SER A 451 20.77 -13.42 -14.59
C SER A 451 21.09 -13.95 -13.19
N LEU A 452 20.96 -13.11 -12.16
CA LEU A 452 21.09 -13.52 -10.76
C LEU A 452 20.01 -14.53 -10.35
N ALA A 453 18.76 -14.30 -10.74
CA ALA A 453 17.65 -15.22 -10.49
C ALA A 453 17.86 -16.57 -11.19
N TRP A 454 18.40 -16.56 -12.42
CA TRP A 454 18.74 -17.77 -13.14
C TRP A 454 19.89 -18.55 -12.46
N LEU A 455 20.97 -17.86 -12.08
CA LEU A 455 22.09 -18.45 -11.33
C LEU A 455 21.64 -19.01 -9.97
N HIS A 456 20.68 -18.36 -9.31
CA HIS A 456 20.18 -18.78 -8.00
C HIS A 456 19.65 -20.21 -7.98
N TYR A 457 19.04 -20.67 -9.09
CA TYR A 457 18.47 -22.01 -9.21
C TYR A 457 19.44 -23.06 -9.80
N ARG A 458 20.68 -22.70 -10.14
CA ARG A 458 21.69 -23.64 -10.64
C ARG A 458 22.44 -24.32 -9.50
N GLU A 459 22.85 -25.56 -9.73
CA GLU A 459 23.81 -26.25 -8.86
C GLU A 459 25.25 -25.96 -9.29
N ARG A 460 26.20 -26.07 -8.35
CA ARG A 460 27.63 -25.80 -8.58
C ARG A 460 28.21 -26.62 -9.74
N ARG A 461 27.86 -27.91 -9.84
CA ARG A 461 28.34 -28.79 -10.91
C ARG A 461 27.88 -28.34 -12.30
N ASP A 462 26.63 -27.88 -12.41
CA ASP A 462 26.08 -27.39 -13.68
C ASP A 462 26.82 -26.13 -14.15
N ILE A 463 27.27 -25.29 -13.22
CA ILE A 463 27.99 -24.04 -13.50
C ILE A 463 29.38 -24.33 -14.07
N GLU A 464 30.08 -25.32 -13.52
CA GLU A 464 31.41 -25.76 -13.96
C GLU A 464 31.40 -26.31 -15.40
N GLU A 465 30.31 -26.96 -15.83
CA GLU A 465 30.18 -27.51 -17.19
C GLU A 465 29.88 -26.44 -18.28
N ASN A 466 29.18 -25.36 -17.92
CA ASN A 466 28.88 -24.26 -18.86
C ASN A 466 28.63 -22.93 -18.11
N PRO A 467 29.69 -22.11 -17.90
CA PRO A 467 29.61 -20.89 -17.11
C PRO A 467 28.94 -19.71 -17.84
N MET A 468 28.77 -19.78 -19.17
CA MET A 468 28.27 -18.63 -19.94
C MET A 468 26.82 -18.26 -19.62
N LEU A 469 26.60 -16.99 -19.29
CA LEU A 469 25.27 -16.39 -19.15
C LEU A 469 24.66 -16.06 -20.51
N PRO A 470 23.36 -16.32 -20.72
CA PRO A 470 22.67 -15.90 -21.94
C PRO A 470 22.64 -14.37 -22.06
N ASN A 471 22.82 -13.84 -23.28
CA ASN A 471 22.55 -12.43 -23.56
C ASN A 471 21.04 -12.21 -23.56
N LEU A 472 20.56 -11.40 -22.61
CA LEU A 472 19.13 -11.13 -22.45
C LEU A 472 18.66 -9.91 -23.25
N ARG A 473 19.56 -9.04 -23.69
CA ARG A 473 19.23 -7.75 -24.30
C ARG A 473 19.27 -7.83 -25.81
N TRP A 474 18.30 -7.20 -26.45
CA TRP A 474 18.30 -7.00 -27.89
C TRP A 474 19.20 -5.81 -28.27
N ASP A 475 20.11 -6.02 -29.21
CA ASP A 475 20.92 -4.98 -29.86
C ASP A 475 20.81 -5.08 -31.39
N ALA A 476 20.55 -3.96 -32.05
CA ALA A 476 20.49 -3.84 -33.50
C ALA A 476 21.86 -3.97 -34.20
N LYS A 477 22.97 -3.74 -33.48
CA LYS A 477 24.30 -3.55 -34.08
C LYS A 477 25.26 -4.74 -33.96
N GLY A 478 24.91 -5.80 -33.23
CA GLY A 478 25.80 -6.95 -32.95
C GLY A 478 25.58 -8.18 -33.83
N GLU A 479 26.63 -8.99 -34.01
CA GLU A 479 26.50 -10.36 -34.55
C GLU A 479 25.71 -11.23 -33.56
N ARG A 480 24.59 -11.82 -34.04
CA ARG A 480 23.67 -12.58 -33.18
C ARG A 480 23.90 -14.07 -33.33
N ASP A 481 24.40 -14.70 -32.27
CA ASP A 481 24.36 -16.14 -32.09
C ASP A 481 23.07 -16.52 -31.33
N PRO A 482 22.08 -17.21 -31.95
CA PRO A 482 20.85 -17.65 -31.28
C PRO A 482 21.10 -18.61 -30.10
N ALA A 483 22.27 -19.27 -30.07
CA ALA A 483 22.65 -20.10 -28.93
C ALA A 483 23.03 -19.26 -27.71
N ARG A 484 23.40 -17.98 -27.90
CA ARG A 484 23.83 -17.05 -26.83
C ARG A 484 22.84 -15.92 -26.59
N HIS A 485 22.13 -15.45 -27.61
CA HIS A 485 21.25 -14.28 -27.55
C HIS A 485 19.78 -14.71 -27.45
N LEU A 486 19.17 -14.38 -26.32
CA LEU A 486 17.74 -14.61 -26.07
C LEU A 486 16.89 -13.41 -26.50
N ASP A 487 17.45 -12.20 -26.50
CA ASP A 487 16.78 -10.96 -26.95
C ASP A 487 15.44 -10.66 -26.25
N ILE A 488 15.32 -11.07 -24.99
CA ILE A 488 14.09 -10.95 -24.20
C ILE A 488 13.86 -9.56 -23.60
N LEU A 489 14.86 -8.67 -23.66
CA LEU A 489 14.79 -7.30 -23.16
C LEU A 489 15.04 -6.29 -24.29
N TYR A 490 14.05 -5.44 -24.58
CA TYR A 490 14.17 -4.34 -25.54
C TYR A 490 14.47 -3.02 -24.81
N ALA A 491 15.65 -2.46 -25.05
CA ALA A 491 16.04 -1.15 -24.53
C ALA A 491 15.57 -0.04 -25.48
N GLY A 492 14.36 0.48 -25.27
CA GLY A 492 13.77 1.52 -26.11
C GLY A 492 12.30 1.80 -25.80
N ASN A 493 11.66 2.56 -26.68
CA ASN A 493 10.27 2.97 -26.48
C ASN A 493 9.30 1.81 -26.80
N ALA A 494 8.46 1.43 -25.85
CA ALA A 494 7.48 0.36 -26.01
C ALA A 494 6.44 0.63 -27.12
N PHE A 495 6.10 1.90 -27.36
CA PHE A 495 5.22 2.30 -28.45
C PHE A 495 5.90 2.23 -29.82
N GLU A 496 7.23 2.24 -29.88
CA GLU A 496 7.99 1.93 -31.11
C GLU A 496 8.13 0.43 -31.30
N ALA A 497 8.46 -0.31 -30.23
CA ALA A 497 8.65 -1.75 -30.26
C ALA A 497 7.44 -2.50 -30.82
N ILE A 498 6.22 -2.13 -30.38
CA ILE A 498 4.98 -2.75 -30.87
C ILE A 498 4.65 -2.45 -32.34
N GLN A 499 5.35 -1.47 -32.95
CA GLN A 499 5.20 -1.11 -34.36
C GLN A 499 6.45 -1.48 -35.17
N SER A 500 7.39 -2.21 -34.58
CA SER A 500 8.63 -2.60 -35.25
C SER A 500 8.36 -3.55 -36.42
N THR A 501 9.19 -3.44 -37.45
CA THR A 501 9.21 -4.37 -38.60
C THR A 501 10.38 -5.35 -38.51
N ASP A 502 11.21 -5.25 -37.47
CA ASP A 502 12.21 -6.27 -37.16
C ASP A 502 11.50 -7.53 -36.65
N THR A 503 11.65 -8.63 -37.38
CA THR A 503 10.98 -9.92 -37.08
C THR A 503 11.18 -10.40 -35.65
N ARG A 504 12.35 -10.16 -35.05
CA ARG A 504 12.66 -10.61 -33.67
C ARG A 504 11.93 -9.72 -32.66
N VAL A 505 11.91 -8.41 -32.92
CA VAL A 505 11.19 -7.45 -32.06
C VAL A 505 9.69 -7.67 -32.16
N GLU A 506 9.16 -7.92 -33.36
CA GLU A 506 7.75 -8.23 -33.58
C GLU A 506 7.32 -9.51 -32.84
N GLU A 507 8.13 -10.58 -32.88
CA GLU A 507 7.83 -11.85 -32.21
C GLU A 507 7.67 -11.71 -30.68
N TYR A 508 8.49 -10.88 -30.04
CA TYR A 508 8.55 -10.75 -28.59
C TYR A 508 7.79 -9.54 -28.04
N PHE A 509 7.69 -8.46 -28.82
CA PHE A 509 7.19 -7.16 -28.37
C PHE A 509 6.12 -6.57 -29.30
N GLY A 510 5.75 -7.28 -30.37
CA GLY A 510 4.68 -6.89 -31.29
C GLY A 510 3.27 -7.11 -30.73
N PRO A 511 2.23 -6.82 -31.52
CA PRO A 511 0.84 -7.09 -31.15
C PRO A 511 0.61 -8.57 -30.85
N GLU A 512 -0.19 -8.87 -29.84
CA GLU A 512 -0.56 -10.26 -29.47
C GLU A 512 0.64 -11.18 -29.19
N SER A 513 1.73 -10.61 -28.70
CA SER A 513 2.97 -11.32 -28.38
C SER A 513 2.96 -11.98 -27.00
N ALA A 514 2.05 -11.58 -26.08
CA ALA A 514 2.02 -12.03 -24.68
C ALA A 514 0.69 -12.68 -24.26
N ASP A 515 0.77 -13.68 -23.38
CA ASP A 515 -0.41 -14.27 -22.72
C ASP A 515 -0.76 -13.49 -21.45
N VAL A 516 0.28 -12.99 -20.76
CA VAL A 516 0.16 -12.20 -19.54
C VAL A 516 0.96 -10.91 -19.68
N VAL A 517 0.35 -9.76 -19.38
CA VAL A 517 1.05 -8.47 -19.32
C VAL A 517 1.05 -7.96 -17.89
N VAL A 518 2.23 -7.65 -17.36
CA VAL A 518 2.40 -7.10 -16.01
C VAL A 518 3.13 -5.79 -16.04
N GLY A 519 3.06 -4.99 -14.98
CA GLY A 519 3.95 -3.84 -14.84
C GLY A 519 3.45 -2.71 -13.96
N ASN A 520 4.38 -1.78 -13.71
CA ASN A 520 4.13 -0.51 -13.05
C ASN A 520 4.54 0.63 -14.00
N PRO A 521 3.69 1.00 -14.97
CA PRO A 521 4.00 2.08 -15.91
C PRO A 521 4.18 3.42 -15.20
N PRO A 522 4.85 4.40 -15.84
CA PRO A 522 4.97 5.75 -15.30
C PRO A 522 3.60 6.40 -15.05
N TRP A 523 3.50 7.22 -14.00
CA TRP A 523 2.28 7.86 -13.55
C TRP A 523 2.25 9.35 -13.85
N GLY A 524 1.07 9.88 -14.19
CA GLY A 524 0.87 11.30 -14.43
C GLY A 524 1.36 11.75 -15.80
N ALA A 525 1.65 13.04 -15.91
CA ALA A 525 2.24 13.63 -17.11
C ALA A 525 3.76 13.66 -17.00
N VAL A 526 4.46 13.56 -18.13
CA VAL A 526 5.91 13.63 -18.21
C VAL A 526 6.45 14.89 -17.53
N ASN A 527 7.48 14.73 -16.70
CA ASN A 527 8.11 15.83 -15.98
C ASN A 527 8.70 16.85 -16.96
N LYS A 528 8.60 18.15 -16.61
CA LYS A 528 9.14 19.25 -17.41
C LYS A 528 10.67 19.20 -17.54
N ASP A 529 11.37 18.50 -16.67
CA ASP A 529 12.84 18.39 -16.73
C ASP A 529 13.31 17.09 -17.41
N ASP A 530 12.39 16.22 -17.85
CA ASP A 530 12.72 14.91 -18.44
C ASP A 530 12.71 14.95 -19.99
N GLU A 531 13.83 15.38 -20.58
CA GLU A 531 13.96 15.47 -22.05
C GLU A 531 13.80 14.12 -22.77
N ILE A 532 14.31 13.03 -22.18
CA ILE A 532 14.16 11.66 -22.73
C ILE A 532 12.69 11.26 -22.72
N GLY A 533 12.00 11.45 -21.58
CA GLY A 533 10.58 11.18 -21.46
C GLY A 533 9.73 12.01 -22.43
N LYS A 534 10.06 13.29 -22.64
CA LYS A 534 9.34 14.16 -23.59
C LYS A 534 9.48 13.69 -25.03
N ALA A 535 10.67 13.27 -25.44
CA ALA A 535 10.91 12.75 -26.78
C ALA A 535 10.12 11.46 -26.99
N ALA A 536 10.21 10.52 -26.04
CA ALA A 536 9.48 9.25 -26.07
C ALA A 536 7.95 9.44 -26.07
N TRP A 537 7.45 10.43 -25.31
CA TRP A 537 6.02 10.71 -25.19
C TRP A 537 5.37 11.15 -26.50
N LYS A 538 6.10 11.84 -27.39
CA LYS A 538 5.56 12.21 -28.72
C LYS A 538 5.12 10.99 -29.53
N VAL A 539 5.86 9.88 -29.38
CA VAL A 539 5.53 8.62 -30.05
C VAL A 539 4.31 7.96 -29.40
N ALA A 540 4.27 7.92 -28.06
CA ALA A 540 3.12 7.40 -27.31
C ALA A 540 1.83 8.18 -27.61
N GLU A 541 1.90 9.51 -27.66
CA GLU A 541 0.78 10.41 -27.97
C GLU A 541 0.28 10.19 -29.40
N LYS A 542 1.18 10.06 -30.38
CA LYS A 542 0.81 9.72 -31.76
C LYS A 542 0.19 8.32 -31.88
N TRP A 543 0.67 7.36 -31.10
CA TRP A 543 0.11 6.01 -31.09
C TRP A 543 -1.27 5.98 -30.43
N CYS A 544 -1.50 6.77 -29.37
CA CYS A 544 -2.78 6.94 -28.68
C CYS A 544 -3.77 7.79 -29.49
N ASP A 545 -4.14 7.26 -30.65
CA ASP A 545 -5.04 7.86 -31.62
C ASP A 545 -6.53 7.73 -31.16
N PRO A 546 -7.23 8.86 -30.91
CA PRO A 546 -8.65 8.86 -30.56
C PRO A 546 -9.54 8.25 -31.65
N GLU A 547 -9.16 8.33 -32.93
CA GLU A 547 -9.93 7.72 -34.04
C GLU A 547 -9.93 6.19 -33.96
N LYS A 548 -8.89 5.62 -33.32
CA LYS A 548 -8.77 4.19 -33.02
C LYS A 548 -9.32 3.83 -31.64
N GLY A 549 -10.05 4.75 -31.01
CA GLY A 549 -10.60 4.57 -29.67
C GLY A 549 -9.55 4.61 -28.54
N ARG A 550 -8.32 5.07 -28.80
CA ARG A 550 -7.23 5.13 -27.81
C ARG A 550 -7.13 6.49 -27.14
N PHE A 551 -8.18 6.88 -26.43
CA PHE A 551 -8.24 8.16 -25.73
C PHE A 551 -7.28 8.22 -24.55
N ILE A 552 -6.66 9.38 -24.34
CA ILE A 552 -5.87 9.74 -23.16
C ILE A 552 -6.23 11.16 -22.69
N GLY A 553 -6.37 11.36 -21.38
CA GLY A 553 -6.72 12.64 -20.76
C GLY A 553 -5.61 13.16 -19.84
N ASP A 554 -5.43 14.49 -19.80
CA ASP A 554 -4.41 15.18 -19.00
C ASP A 554 -2.97 14.63 -19.19
N LYS A 555 -2.68 14.08 -20.37
CA LYS A 555 -1.41 13.41 -20.70
C LYS A 555 -1.02 12.31 -19.70
N GLU A 556 -2.02 11.60 -19.16
CA GLU A 556 -1.82 10.51 -18.21
C GLU A 556 -1.13 9.30 -18.87
N GLN A 557 0.12 9.06 -18.51
CA GLN A 557 0.92 7.96 -19.06
C GLN A 557 0.29 6.59 -18.75
N SER A 558 -0.27 6.40 -17.55
CA SER A 558 -0.92 5.12 -17.19
C SER A 558 -2.04 4.72 -18.15
N GLN A 559 -2.80 5.69 -18.69
CA GLN A 559 -3.88 5.42 -19.66
C GLN A 559 -3.33 4.90 -21.00
N ALA A 560 -2.20 5.44 -21.46
CA ALA A 560 -1.53 4.99 -22.68
C ALA A 560 -1.03 3.54 -22.54
N PHE A 561 -0.45 3.20 -21.38
CA PHE A 561 0.04 1.85 -21.11
C PHE A 561 -1.07 0.81 -20.94
N VAL A 562 -2.27 1.19 -20.48
CA VAL A 562 -3.44 0.28 -20.51
C VAL A 562 -3.83 -0.07 -21.95
N HIS A 563 -3.86 0.91 -22.86
CA HIS A 563 -4.10 0.63 -24.28
C HIS A 563 -3.00 -0.26 -24.88
N LEU A 564 -1.75 -0.03 -24.48
CA LEU A 564 -0.59 -0.82 -24.92
C LEU A 564 -0.69 -2.26 -24.43
N ALA A 565 -1.01 -2.48 -23.16
CA ALA A 565 -1.23 -3.82 -22.60
C ALA A 565 -2.30 -4.59 -23.37
N LEU A 566 -3.44 -3.97 -23.68
CA LEU A 566 -4.49 -4.60 -24.49
C LEU A 566 -4.05 -4.94 -25.93
N ALA A 567 -3.08 -4.20 -26.49
CA ALA A 567 -2.55 -4.48 -27.82
C ALA A 567 -1.50 -5.61 -27.79
N LEU A 568 -0.70 -5.70 -26.73
CA LEU A 568 0.31 -6.74 -26.52
C LEU A 568 -0.31 -8.10 -26.17
N LEU A 569 -1.45 -8.10 -25.48
CA LEU A 569 -2.16 -9.31 -25.09
C LEU A 569 -2.74 -10.07 -26.29
N ARG A 570 -2.58 -11.40 -26.27
CA ARG A 570 -3.38 -12.33 -27.08
C ARG A 570 -4.84 -12.31 -26.65
N ASN A 571 -5.73 -12.84 -27.49
CA ASN A 571 -7.14 -12.98 -27.15
C ASN A 571 -7.29 -13.82 -25.86
N ASN A 572 -8.10 -13.32 -24.91
CA ASN A 572 -8.26 -13.90 -23.57
C ASN A 572 -6.98 -13.90 -22.71
N GLY A 573 -5.94 -13.16 -23.11
CA GLY A 573 -4.78 -12.91 -22.26
C GLY A 573 -5.14 -11.99 -21.09
N VAL A 574 -4.37 -12.08 -20.00
CA VAL A 574 -4.65 -11.35 -18.74
C VAL A 574 -3.58 -10.30 -18.48
N ALA A 575 -3.98 -9.10 -18.09
CA ALA A 575 -3.08 -8.09 -17.56
C ALA A 575 -3.26 -7.90 -16.05
N GLY A 576 -2.16 -7.61 -15.36
CA GLY A 576 -2.14 -7.08 -14.00
C GLY A 576 -1.25 -5.86 -13.94
N MET A 577 -1.78 -4.70 -13.55
CA MET A 577 -1.02 -3.45 -13.60
C MET A 577 -1.18 -2.62 -12.33
N LEU A 578 -0.09 -1.95 -11.93
CA LEU A 578 -0.10 -0.87 -10.95
C LEU A 578 -0.28 0.46 -11.68
N LEU A 579 -1.43 1.10 -11.50
CA LEU A 579 -1.82 2.29 -12.28
C LEU A 579 -2.02 3.48 -11.35
N SER A 580 -1.75 4.69 -11.85
CA SER A 580 -2.20 5.91 -11.17
C SER A 580 -3.72 5.85 -10.95
N SER A 581 -4.21 6.26 -9.77
CA SER A 581 -5.65 6.35 -9.51
C SER A 581 -6.36 7.34 -10.45
N GLY A 582 -5.59 8.18 -11.15
CA GLY A 582 -6.08 9.04 -12.22
C GLY A 582 -6.82 8.29 -13.34
N VAL A 583 -6.56 7.00 -13.57
CA VAL A 583 -7.32 6.18 -14.53
C VAL A 583 -8.80 6.07 -14.15
N LEU A 584 -9.11 6.08 -12.84
CA LEU A 584 -10.48 6.03 -12.31
C LEU A 584 -11.04 7.42 -12.04
N PHE A 585 -10.25 8.31 -11.43
CA PHE A 585 -10.80 9.53 -10.81
C PHE A 585 -10.72 10.78 -11.67
N LYS A 586 -9.86 10.84 -12.71
CA LYS A 586 -9.79 12.03 -13.58
C LYS A 586 -11.10 12.21 -14.35
N GLN A 587 -11.65 13.42 -14.27
CA GLN A 587 -12.97 13.74 -14.82
C GLN A 587 -12.93 14.48 -16.16
N HIS A 588 -11.75 14.74 -16.72
CA HIS A 588 -11.59 15.31 -18.06
C HIS A 588 -12.28 14.44 -19.12
N GLU A 589 -12.87 15.05 -20.16
CA GLU A 589 -13.66 14.35 -21.18
C GLU A 589 -12.92 13.14 -21.78
N ASN A 590 -11.66 13.32 -22.21
CA ASN A 590 -10.86 12.22 -22.73
C ASN A 590 -10.57 11.12 -21.68
N SER A 591 -10.49 11.44 -20.39
CA SER A 591 -10.35 10.42 -19.33
C SER A 591 -11.63 9.59 -19.17
N ARG A 592 -12.80 10.20 -19.39
CA ARG A 592 -14.09 9.49 -19.44
C ARG A 592 -14.16 8.56 -20.65
N LYS A 593 -13.80 9.07 -21.84
CA LYS A 593 -13.74 8.29 -23.07
C LYS A 593 -12.69 7.16 -22.99
N PHE A 594 -11.57 7.40 -22.29
CA PHE A 594 -10.58 6.37 -21.97
C PHE A 594 -11.23 5.22 -21.20
N ARG A 595 -11.93 5.51 -20.09
CA ARG A 595 -12.61 4.47 -19.30
C ARG A 595 -13.65 3.73 -20.12
N GLN A 596 -14.45 4.44 -20.91
CA GLN A 596 -15.44 3.81 -21.80
C GLN A 596 -14.78 2.83 -22.78
N SER A 597 -13.67 3.25 -23.41
CA SER A 597 -12.89 2.40 -24.31
C SER A 597 -12.29 1.20 -23.58
N TRP A 598 -11.62 1.41 -22.44
CA TRP A 598 -11.02 0.36 -21.62
C TRP A 598 -12.05 -0.70 -21.21
N LEU A 599 -13.16 -0.27 -20.63
CA LEU A 599 -14.23 -1.15 -20.13
C LEU A 599 -15.06 -1.81 -21.25
N SER A 600 -14.92 -1.39 -22.51
CA SER A 600 -15.56 -2.07 -23.66
C SER A 600 -14.68 -3.14 -24.29
N ARG A 601 -13.37 -3.13 -24.00
CA ARG A 601 -12.36 -3.97 -24.68
C ARG A 601 -11.71 -5.00 -23.77
N CYS A 602 -12.07 -5.00 -22.49
CA CYS A 602 -11.60 -5.97 -21.51
C CYS A 602 -12.71 -6.38 -20.54
N ARG A 603 -12.50 -7.50 -19.87
CA ARG A 603 -13.24 -7.94 -18.69
C ARG A 603 -12.39 -7.63 -17.46
N LEU A 604 -12.84 -6.74 -16.58
CA LEU A 604 -12.15 -6.50 -15.31
C LEU A 604 -12.27 -7.74 -14.43
N GLY A 605 -11.17 -8.15 -13.78
CA GLY A 605 -11.18 -9.20 -12.77
C GLY A 605 -11.31 -8.58 -11.37
N GLN A 606 -10.28 -7.84 -10.97
CA GLN A 606 -10.21 -7.17 -9.68
C GLN A 606 -9.61 -5.77 -9.83
N VAL A 607 -10.10 -4.82 -9.04
CA VAL A 607 -9.50 -3.51 -8.87
C VAL A 607 -9.34 -3.24 -7.38
N ILE A 608 -8.12 -2.99 -6.92
CA ILE A 608 -7.81 -2.65 -5.53
C ILE A 608 -7.32 -1.21 -5.48
N ASN A 609 -8.04 -0.36 -4.74
CA ASN A 609 -7.71 1.04 -4.59
C ASN A 609 -6.87 1.29 -3.32
N PHE A 610 -5.60 1.65 -3.51
CA PHE A 610 -4.64 1.91 -2.44
C PHE A 610 -4.55 3.39 -2.03
N ALA A 611 -5.41 4.27 -2.57
CA ALA A 611 -5.28 5.72 -2.38
C ALA A 611 -5.25 6.17 -0.91
N HIS A 612 -5.94 5.48 0.01
CA HIS A 612 -5.95 5.84 1.44
C HIS A 612 -4.71 5.35 2.19
N VAL A 613 -4.11 4.23 1.75
CA VAL A 613 -2.97 3.55 2.39
C VAL A 613 -1.63 3.77 1.67
N ARG A 614 -1.62 4.59 0.62
CA ARG A 614 -0.47 4.83 -0.27
C ARG A 614 0.84 5.17 0.44
N ASP A 615 0.75 5.85 1.59
CA ASP A 615 1.92 6.27 2.36
C ASP A 615 2.69 5.08 2.95
N LEU A 616 2.10 3.89 3.07
CA LEU A 616 2.74 2.73 3.71
C LEU A 616 3.78 2.05 2.82
N TYR A 617 3.52 2.01 1.52
CA TYR A 617 4.32 1.24 0.56
C TYR A 617 5.56 1.99 0.09
N PHE A 618 5.51 3.32 0.09
CA PHE A 618 6.56 4.15 -0.51
C PHE A 618 7.18 5.16 0.48
N THR A 619 6.89 5.10 1.78
CA THR A 619 7.61 5.88 2.81
C THR A 619 8.76 5.09 3.44
N GLY A 620 9.97 5.64 3.35
CA GLY A 620 11.16 5.21 4.07
C GLY A 620 12.05 6.42 4.34
N LYS A 621 12.84 6.41 5.43
CA LYS A 621 13.71 7.54 5.83
C LYS A 621 14.81 7.92 4.80
N GLY A 622 14.89 7.22 3.66
CA GLY A 622 15.74 7.55 2.51
C GLY A 622 15.01 8.05 1.25
N HIS A 623 13.69 7.82 1.16
CA HIS A 623 12.87 8.34 0.05
C HIS A 623 12.30 9.69 0.47
N ALA A 624 12.54 10.72 -0.35
CA ALA A 624 12.05 12.05 -0.05
C ALA A 624 10.54 12.00 0.19
N SER A 625 10.13 12.52 1.35
CA SER A 625 8.77 12.66 1.85
C SER A 625 7.91 13.65 1.04
N LYS A 626 8.01 13.62 -0.29
CA LYS A 626 7.12 14.34 -1.21
C LYS A 626 6.07 13.34 -1.69
N GLY A 627 4.80 13.75 -1.60
CA GLY A 627 3.62 12.88 -1.69
C GLY A 627 3.72 11.76 -2.73
N ILE A 628 3.31 10.57 -2.34
CA ILE A 628 3.26 9.34 -3.15
C ILE A 628 1.93 9.31 -3.90
N ALA A 629 1.94 9.22 -5.24
CA ALA A 629 0.72 9.27 -6.04
C ALA A 629 -0.28 8.20 -5.58
N PRO A 630 -1.57 8.52 -5.36
CA PRO A 630 -2.57 7.48 -5.16
C PRO A 630 -2.59 6.59 -6.40
N PHE A 631 -2.62 5.28 -6.14
CA PHE A 631 -2.51 4.25 -7.16
C PHE A 631 -3.52 3.15 -6.90
N ILE A 632 -3.73 2.31 -7.91
CA ILE A 632 -4.56 1.13 -7.87
C ILE A 632 -3.77 -0.07 -8.39
N LEU A 633 -4.21 -1.26 -8.03
CA LEU A 633 -3.90 -2.50 -8.75
C LEU A 633 -5.14 -2.87 -9.56
N ALA A 634 -4.99 -3.16 -10.85
CA ALA A 634 -6.08 -3.61 -11.69
C ALA A 634 -5.68 -4.87 -12.45
N THR A 635 -6.54 -5.89 -12.42
CA THR A 635 -6.44 -7.07 -13.28
C THR A 635 -7.58 -7.08 -14.29
N PHE A 636 -7.26 -7.43 -15.54
CA PHE A 636 -8.25 -7.45 -16.61
C PHE A 636 -7.85 -8.41 -17.72
N GLU A 637 -8.83 -9.03 -18.35
CA GLU A 637 -8.66 -9.97 -19.45
C GLU A 637 -9.05 -9.31 -20.78
N LYS A 638 -8.26 -9.50 -21.84
CA LYS A 638 -8.56 -8.96 -23.17
C LYS A 638 -9.81 -9.63 -23.76
N GLY A 639 -10.80 -8.82 -24.10
CA GLY A 639 -12.05 -9.26 -24.70
C GLY A 639 -13.24 -8.42 -24.23
N ALA A 640 -14.30 -8.35 -25.03
CA ALA A 640 -15.50 -7.61 -24.64
C ALA A 640 -16.14 -8.23 -23.38
N PRO A 641 -16.68 -7.42 -22.46
CA PRO A 641 -17.50 -7.92 -21.36
C PRO A 641 -18.86 -8.40 -21.85
N GLN A 642 -19.46 -9.31 -21.11
CA GLN A 642 -20.90 -9.60 -21.21
C GLN A 642 -21.70 -8.55 -20.42
N ASP A 643 -22.98 -8.38 -20.72
CA ASP A 643 -23.83 -7.34 -20.08
C ASP A 643 -23.90 -7.51 -18.55
N GLU A 644 -23.85 -8.74 -18.05
CA GLU A 644 -23.88 -9.04 -16.60
C GLU A 644 -22.49 -9.20 -15.98
N HIS A 645 -21.42 -8.84 -16.70
CA HIS A 645 -20.05 -9.00 -16.20
C HIS A 645 -19.83 -8.19 -14.92
N ARG A 646 -19.36 -8.88 -13.86
CA ARG A 646 -19.04 -8.29 -12.57
C ARG A 646 -17.56 -8.43 -12.26
N PHE A 647 -17.05 -7.48 -11.50
CA PHE A 647 -15.67 -7.49 -11.00
C PHE A 647 -15.63 -7.07 -9.54
N ALA A 648 -14.58 -7.49 -8.83
CA ALA A 648 -14.39 -7.15 -7.42
C ALA A 648 -13.66 -5.82 -7.29
N TYR A 649 -14.29 -4.82 -6.67
CA TYR A 649 -13.71 -3.53 -6.36
C TYR A 649 -13.42 -3.43 -4.85
N TRP A 650 -12.15 -3.31 -4.50
CA TRP A 650 -11.67 -3.29 -3.12
C TRP A 650 -11.13 -1.91 -2.76
N SER A 651 -11.48 -1.44 -1.57
CA SER A 651 -10.96 -0.18 -1.03
C SER A 651 -10.04 -0.44 0.16
N ALA A 652 -8.73 -0.32 -0.05
CA ALA A 652 -7.76 -0.46 1.02
C ALA A 652 -7.78 0.78 1.93
N LYS A 653 -8.17 0.61 3.20
CA LYS A 653 -8.28 1.67 4.20
C LYS A 653 -7.30 1.48 5.36
N HIS A 654 -6.94 2.58 6.03
CA HIS A 654 -6.13 2.50 7.25
C HIS A 654 -6.94 1.87 8.39
N THR A 655 -6.45 0.77 8.95
CA THR A 655 -6.92 0.21 10.23
C THR A 655 -5.87 0.46 11.33
N GLY A 656 -6.22 0.25 12.61
CA GLY A 656 -5.28 0.43 13.73
C GLY A 656 -3.98 -0.39 13.63
N MET A 657 -4.03 -1.53 12.92
CA MET A 657 -2.91 -2.45 12.66
C MET A 657 -1.92 -1.94 11.60
N VAL A 658 -2.45 -1.29 10.57
CA VAL A 658 -1.79 -1.03 9.28
C VAL A 658 -0.57 -0.10 9.42
N GLY A 659 -0.58 0.80 10.41
CA GLY A 659 0.53 1.73 10.65
C GLY A 659 1.82 1.08 11.16
N LYS A 660 1.77 -0.17 11.63
CA LYS A 660 2.87 -0.82 12.40
C LYS A 660 3.43 -2.07 11.71
N THR A 661 2.60 -2.82 10.98
CA THR A 661 3.00 -4.02 10.19
C THR A 661 3.43 -3.70 8.76
N ARG A 662 3.07 -2.52 8.22
CA ARG A 662 3.05 -2.23 6.77
C ARG A 662 2.16 -3.16 5.93
N ALA A 663 1.36 -4.01 6.57
CA ALA A 663 0.34 -4.81 5.88
C ALA A 663 -0.94 -4.00 5.72
N VAL A 664 -1.60 -4.14 4.58
CA VAL A 664 -2.92 -3.57 4.30
C VAL A 664 -3.99 -4.58 4.67
N ILE A 665 -5.14 -4.11 5.12
CA ILE A 665 -6.27 -4.99 5.45
C ILE A 665 -7.35 -4.67 4.43
N LEU A 666 -7.71 -5.68 3.63
CA LEU A 666 -8.84 -5.62 2.71
C LEU A 666 -10.04 -6.21 3.42
N ALA A 667 -10.74 -5.37 4.19
CA ALA A 667 -11.96 -5.81 4.85
C ALA A 667 -13.00 -6.22 3.80
N SER A 668 -13.68 -7.34 4.03
CA SER A 668 -14.79 -7.79 3.18
C SER A 668 -15.91 -6.75 3.11
N SER A 669 -16.07 -5.92 4.14
CA SER A 669 -16.99 -4.78 4.16
C SER A 669 -16.61 -3.65 3.20
N ASP A 670 -15.35 -3.59 2.77
CA ASP A 670 -14.82 -2.59 1.84
C ASP A 670 -14.68 -3.15 0.41
N MET A 671 -15.28 -4.31 0.15
CA MET A 671 -15.36 -4.96 -1.15
C MET A 671 -16.76 -4.84 -1.73
N HIS A 672 -16.83 -4.46 -3.01
CA HIS A 672 -18.07 -4.41 -3.77
C HIS A 672 -17.95 -5.22 -5.06
N TRP A 673 -18.95 -6.07 -5.33
CA TRP A 673 -19.17 -6.63 -6.66
C TRP A 673 -19.92 -5.61 -7.50
N LEU A 674 -19.25 -5.08 -8.53
CA LEU A 674 -19.79 -4.01 -9.38
C LEU A 674 -20.04 -4.53 -10.79
N PHE A 675 -21.16 -4.10 -11.39
CA PHE A 675 -21.42 -4.33 -12.81
C PHE A 675 -20.52 -3.43 -13.65
N GLN A 676 -19.75 -4.02 -14.55
CA GLN A 676 -18.81 -3.26 -15.37
C GLN A 676 -19.53 -2.24 -16.27
N ASP A 677 -20.71 -2.58 -16.77
CA ASP A 677 -21.50 -1.70 -17.62
C ASP A 677 -21.98 -0.43 -16.90
N ASP A 678 -22.32 -0.54 -15.62
CA ASP A 678 -22.69 0.62 -14.80
C ASP A 678 -21.52 1.58 -14.64
N MET A 679 -20.34 1.03 -14.35
CA MET A 679 -19.10 1.81 -14.19
C MET A 679 -18.66 2.50 -15.49
N ARG A 680 -19.04 1.93 -16.64
CA ARG A 680 -18.79 2.47 -17.98
C ARG A 680 -19.66 3.69 -18.29
N HIS A 681 -20.90 3.70 -17.83
CA HIS A 681 -21.85 4.79 -18.09
C HIS A 681 -21.85 5.86 -16.98
N ARG A 682 -21.49 5.49 -15.75
CA ARG A 682 -21.60 6.35 -14.57
C ARG A 682 -20.25 6.49 -13.87
N ASP A 683 -19.39 7.34 -14.42
CA ASP A 683 -18.02 7.59 -13.94
C ASP A 683 -17.89 7.92 -12.45
N TRP A 684 -18.90 8.55 -11.84
CA TRP A 684 -18.87 8.92 -10.43
C TRP A 684 -18.98 7.72 -9.47
N LEU A 685 -19.42 6.55 -9.96
CA LEU A 685 -19.50 5.33 -9.15
C LEU A 685 -18.13 4.85 -8.66
N TRP A 686 -17.05 5.08 -9.41
CA TRP A 686 -15.68 4.77 -8.97
C TRP A 686 -15.34 5.48 -7.66
N LYS A 687 -15.76 6.74 -7.53
CA LYS A 687 -15.54 7.56 -6.35
C LYS A 687 -16.52 7.20 -5.24
N LEU A 688 -17.77 6.88 -5.57
CA LEU A 688 -18.76 6.49 -4.59
C LEU A 688 -18.37 5.19 -3.88
N TYR A 689 -18.13 4.12 -4.63
CA TYR A 689 -17.81 2.80 -4.06
C TYR A 689 -16.41 2.73 -3.42
N TRP A 690 -15.63 3.81 -3.48
CA TRP A 690 -14.41 3.93 -2.67
C TRP A 690 -14.72 4.07 -1.17
N TRP A 691 -15.87 4.67 -0.83
CA TRP A 691 -16.20 4.97 0.57
C TRP A 691 -17.65 4.70 0.97
N GLY A 692 -18.57 4.70 0.02
CA GLY A 692 -20.00 4.43 0.20
C GLY A 692 -20.41 3.03 -0.25
N SER A 693 -21.72 2.84 -0.34
CA SER A 693 -22.43 1.58 -0.57
C SER A 693 -23.55 1.76 -1.62
N SER A 694 -24.28 0.69 -1.93
CA SER A 694 -25.44 0.77 -2.82
C SER A 694 -26.55 1.71 -2.30
N ARG A 695 -26.69 1.87 -0.98
CA ARG A 695 -27.62 2.84 -0.37
C ARG A 695 -27.19 4.28 -0.68
N ASP A 696 -25.89 4.54 -0.64
CA ASP A 696 -25.32 5.83 -1.02
C ASP A 696 -25.56 6.12 -2.51
N GLU A 697 -25.41 5.11 -3.37
CA GLU A 697 -25.73 5.25 -4.79
C GLU A 697 -27.20 5.64 -4.99
N ASN A 698 -28.13 4.97 -4.31
CA ASN A 698 -29.55 5.27 -4.44
C ASN A 698 -29.89 6.70 -4.00
N LEU A 699 -29.31 7.17 -2.89
CA LEU A 699 -29.50 8.54 -2.41
C LEU A 699 -28.93 9.55 -3.40
N VAL A 700 -27.70 9.35 -3.88
CA VAL A 700 -27.07 10.22 -4.87
C VAL A 700 -27.88 10.28 -6.17
N ARG A 701 -28.39 9.13 -6.66
CA ARG A 701 -29.26 9.07 -7.84
C ARG A 701 -30.59 9.79 -7.62
N THR A 702 -31.16 9.70 -6.42
CA THR A 702 -32.39 10.41 -6.06
C THR A 702 -32.16 11.92 -6.09
N MET A 703 -31.04 12.39 -5.53
CA MET A 703 -30.64 13.79 -5.61
C MET A 703 -30.42 14.25 -7.06
N GLN A 704 -29.80 13.43 -7.90
CA GLN A 704 -29.54 13.76 -9.31
C GLN A 704 -30.81 13.91 -10.18
N ARG A 705 -32.00 13.66 -9.63
CA ARG A 705 -33.28 13.97 -10.30
C ARG A 705 -33.61 15.46 -10.29
N PHE A 706 -33.05 16.23 -9.36
CA PHE A 706 -33.20 17.68 -9.35
C PHE A 706 -32.35 18.33 -10.45
N TYR A 707 -32.80 19.48 -10.96
CA TYR A 707 -32.02 20.25 -11.92
C TYR A 707 -30.70 20.74 -11.30
N SER A 708 -29.64 20.76 -12.11
CA SER A 708 -28.35 21.24 -11.64
C SER A 708 -28.37 22.75 -11.39
N LEU A 709 -27.45 23.26 -10.56
CA LEU A 709 -27.27 24.71 -10.35
C LEU A 709 -27.13 25.49 -11.68
N GLY A 710 -26.43 24.90 -12.66
CA GLY A 710 -26.29 25.47 -13.99
C GLY A 710 -27.56 25.47 -14.85
N GLU A 711 -28.57 24.69 -14.47
CA GLU A 711 -29.85 24.51 -15.17
C GLU A 711 -31.05 24.94 -14.32
N ILE A 712 -30.83 25.69 -13.24
CA ILE A 712 -31.89 26.14 -12.32
C ILE A 712 -33.00 26.94 -13.01
N GLY A 713 -32.75 27.50 -14.20
CA GLY A 713 -33.77 28.12 -15.05
C GLY A 713 -34.90 27.18 -15.50
N LYS A 714 -34.68 25.86 -15.42
CA LYS A 714 -35.73 24.84 -15.64
C LYS A 714 -36.64 24.66 -14.41
N GLU A 715 -36.15 25.02 -13.23
CA GLU A 715 -36.89 25.02 -11.95
C GLU A 715 -37.59 26.36 -11.69
N ARG A 716 -36.96 27.46 -12.12
CA ARG A 716 -37.46 28.84 -12.03
C ARG A 716 -37.35 29.52 -13.38
N GLU A 717 -38.47 29.69 -14.06
CA GLU A 717 -38.50 30.28 -15.40
C GLU A 717 -37.88 31.69 -15.41
N GLY A 718 -37.07 31.98 -16.43
CA GLY A 718 -36.39 33.28 -16.58
C GLY A 718 -35.11 33.46 -15.75
N VAL A 719 -34.76 32.51 -14.87
CA VAL A 719 -33.51 32.52 -14.11
C VAL A 719 -32.34 32.05 -14.97
N ARG A 720 -31.21 32.75 -14.87
CA ARG A 720 -29.94 32.34 -15.49
C ARG A 720 -28.79 32.41 -14.49
N VAL A 721 -27.91 31.41 -14.54
CA VAL A 721 -26.68 31.37 -13.74
C VAL A 721 -25.48 31.46 -14.67
N VAL A 722 -24.64 32.48 -14.46
CA VAL A 722 -23.37 32.64 -15.15
C VAL A 722 -22.25 32.23 -14.20
N SER A 723 -21.50 31.19 -14.56
CA SER A 723 -20.43 30.63 -13.73
C SER A 723 -19.05 30.92 -14.30
N GLY A 724 -18.08 31.23 -13.45
CA GLY A 724 -16.70 31.50 -13.87
C GLY A 724 -15.66 31.20 -12.80
N ARG A 725 -14.41 31.02 -13.23
CA ARG A 725 -13.25 30.95 -12.32
C ARG A 725 -12.65 32.34 -12.16
N GLY A 726 -12.05 32.58 -11.00
CA GLY A 726 -11.21 33.76 -10.78
C GLY A 726 -9.93 33.77 -11.63
N TYR A 727 -9.21 34.89 -11.60
CA TYR A 727 -8.00 35.12 -12.39
C TYR A 727 -6.83 34.23 -11.92
N GLN A 728 -5.86 33.98 -12.81
CA GLN A 728 -4.69 33.15 -12.53
C GLN A 728 -3.42 33.97 -12.75
N LYS A 729 -2.47 33.96 -11.80
CA LYS A 729 -1.24 34.78 -11.84
C LYS A 729 -0.08 34.13 -12.61
N GLY A 730 -0.16 32.84 -12.97
CA GLY A 730 1.00 32.12 -13.54
C GLY A 730 1.43 32.63 -14.92
N ASN A 731 2.70 32.39 -15.28
CA ASN A 731 3.34 32.73 -16.57
C ASN A 731 3.23 34.18 -17.12
N GLN A 732 2.55 35.11 -16.43
CA GLN A 732 2.46 36.56 -16.75
C GLN A 732 2.31 36.87 -18.25
N ALA A 733 1.45 36.12 -18.94
CA ALA A 733 1.38 36.15 -20.40
C ALA A 733 0.42 37.23 -20.95
N LEU A 734 -0.49 37.74 -20.11
CA LEU A 734 -1.53 38.69 -20.50
C LEU A 734 -1.55 39.90 -19.56
N ASP A 735 -1.67 41.10 -20.12
CA ASP A 735 -1.96 42.32 -19.34
C ASP A 735 -3.31 42.19 -18.61
N ALA A 736 -3.42 42.75 -17.40
CA ALA A 736 -4.64 42.73 -16.60
C ALA A 736 -5.86 43.35 -17.33
N ASP A 737 -5.65 44.39 -18.14
CA ASP A 737 -6.68 45.08 -18.93
C ASP A 737 -7.89 45.44 -18.06
N TRP A 738 -9.11 45.04 -18.44
CA TRP A 738 -10.34 45.25 -17.68
C TRP A 738 -10.32 44.66 -16.25
N LEU A 739 -9.41 43.73 -15.94
CA LEU A 739 -9.26 43.19 -14.59
C LEU A 739 -8.79 44.27 -13.61
N SER A 740 -8.03 45.27 -14.10
CA SER A 740 -7.51 46.40 -13.31
C SER A 740 -8.61 47.34 -12.79
N GLU A 741 -9.80 47.29 -13.38
CA GLU A 741 -10.99 48.01 -12.88
C GLU A 741 -11.47 47.46 -11.52
N TYR A 742 -11.08 46.23 -11.17
CA TYR A 742 -11.51 45.56 -9.94
C TYR A 742 -10.36 45.46 -8.94
N ARG A 743 -10.68 45.65 -7.66
CA ARG A 743 -9.79 45.28 -6.55
C ARG A 743 -9.92 43.78 -6.28
N SER A 744 -8.80 43.12 -5.97
CA SER A 744 -8.74 41.69 -5.69
C SER A 744 -8.91 41.38 -4.22
N LEU A 745 -9.64 40.30 -3.90
CA LEU A 745 -9.59 39.67 -2.58
C LEU A 745 -8.21 39.01 -2.38
N PRO A 746 -7.41 39.42 -1.38
CA PRO A 746 -6.07 38.88 -1.14
C PRO A 746 -6.09 37.39 -0.75
N PRO A 747 -5.12 36.57 -1.21
CA PRO A 747 -5.02 35.16 -0.80
C PRO A 747 -4.86 34.94 0.71
N ARG A 748 -4.25 35.90 1.43
CA ARG A 748 -4.12 35.87 2.90
C ARG A 748 -5.47 35.88 3.61
N TYR A 749 -6.48 36.51 3.00
CA TYR A 749 -7.85 36.46 3.48
C TYR A 749 -8.55 35.28 2.81
N THR A 750 -8.54 34.13 3.47
CA THR A 750 -9.30 32.98 2.98
C THR A 750 -10.79 33.34 2.98
N LEU A 751 -11.51 32.94 1.93
CA LEU A 751 -12.98 32.98 1.93
C LEU A 751 -13.46 32.31 3.21
N GLN A 752 -14.30 32.99 3.98
CA GLN A 752 -14.86 32.42 5.21
C GLN A 752 -16.26 31.90 4.94
N ARG A 753 -16.64 30.88 5.71
CA ARG A 753 -17.95 30.25 5.61
C ARG A 753 -19.05 31.13 6.20
N TYR A 754 -18.77 31.78 7.33
CA TYR A 754 -19.69 32.70 8.00
C TYR A 754 -19.15 34.13 7.98
N GLY A 755 -20.04 35.09 8.25
CA GLY A 755 -19.71 36.51 8.29
C GLY A 755 -19.71 37.19 6.91
N ASN A 756 -19.75 38.52 6.95
CA ASN A 756 -19.80 39.34 5.74
C ASN A 756 -18.38 39.64 5.19
N ILE A 757 -18.26 39.65 3.85
CA ILE A 757 -17.04 40.05 3.13
C ILE A 757 -16.86 41.58 3.20
N SER A 758 -17.93 42.34 3.40
CA SER A 758 -17.88 43.80 3.51
C SER A 758 -16.85 44.26 4.55
N GLY A 759 -16.00 45.22 4.19
CA GLY A 759 -14.94 45.76 5.06
C GLY A 759 -13.68 44.90 5.19
N ARG A 760 -13.34 44.04 4.22
CA ARG A 760 -11.99 43.47 4.09
C ARG A 760 -11.14 44.36 3.18
N GLU A 761 -9.87 44.53 3.52
CA GLU A 761 -8.91 45.22 2.64
C GLU A 761 -8.71 44.43 1.34
N LEU A 762 -9.28 44.95 0.25
CA LEU A 762 -8.98 44.49 -1.10
C LEU A 762 -7.64 45.08 -1.55
N VAL A 763 -6.92 44.39 -2.42
CA VAL A 763 -5.62 44.84 -2.96
C VAL A 763 -5.72 45.06 -4.47
N ASP A 764 -4.74 45.74 -5.05
CA ASP A 764 -4.64 45.85 -6.51
C ASP A 764 -4.36 44.48 -7.14
N VAL A 765 -4.85 44.31 -8.36
CA VAL A 765 -4.54 43.14 -9.18
C VAL A 765 -3.10 43.23 -9.69
N PRO A 766 -2.44 42.09 -9.96
CA PRO A 766 -1.16 42.11 -10.65
C PRO A 766 -1.31 42.73 -12.04
N ASP A 767 -0.29 43.47 -12.51
CA ASP A 767 -0.27 44.07 -13.86
C ASP A 767 -0.38 43.01 -14.98
N GLU A 768 0.18 41.82 -14.74
CA GLU A 768 0.16 40.70 -15.68
C GLU A 768 -0.38 39.42 -15.02
N VAL A 769 -1.16 38.66 -15.80
CA VAL A 769 -1.87 37.44 -15.40
C VAL A 769 -1.77 36.37 -16.49
N GLU A 770 -1.95 35.09 -16.11
CA GLU A 770 -2.13 33.97 -17.05
C GLU A 770 -3.48 34.02 -17.74
N SER A 771 -4.49 34.44 -16.97
CA SER A 771 -5.88 34.48 -17.37
C SER A 771 -6.61 35.49 -16.48
N ARG A 772 -7.39 36.37 -17.10
CA ARG A 772 -8.19 37.41 -16.42
C ARG A 772 -9.41 36.83 -15.68
N GLY A 773 -9.76 35.57 -15.94
CA GLY A 773 -11.00 34.95 -15.47
C GLY A 773 -12.23 35.46 -16.23
N VAL A 774 -13.42 35.26 -15.66
CA VAL A 774 -14.70 35.65 -16.28
C VAL A 774 -15.22 36.93 -15.61
N ARG A 775 -15.33 38.04 -16.35
CA ARG A 775 -15.76 39.34 -15.83
C ARG A 775 -17.09 39.27 -15.07
N ASP A 776 -18.07 38.56 -15.63
CA ASP A 776 -19.39 38.37 -15.01
C ASP A 776 -19.36 37.69 -13.64
N ALA A 777 -18.26 37.03 -13.26
CA ALA A 777 -18.11 36.41 -11.94
C ALA A 777 -17.67 37.40 -10.84
N TYR A 778 -17.34 38.66 -11.17
CA TYR A 778 -16.78 39.64 -10.24
C TYR A 778 -17.76 40.70 -9.74
N GLU A 779 -18.99 40.71 -10.24
CA GLU A 779 -20.00 41.73 -9.93
C GLU A 779 -21.42 41.16 -9.90
N GLY A 780 -22.36 41.95 -9.37
CA GLY A 780 -23.75 41.53 -9.19
C GLY A 780 -23.93 40.52 -8.06
N GLN A 781 -25.20 40.13 -7.85
CA GLN A 781 -25.58 39.11 -6.87
C GLN A 781 -24.99 37.76 -7.27
N ARG A 782 -24.11 37.22 -6.43
CA ARG A 782 -23.38 36.00 -6.75
C ARG A 782 -23.02 35.17 -5.53
N LEU A 783 -23.00 33.86 -5.74
CA LEU A 783 -22.40 32.89 -4.82
C LEU A 783 -20.92 32.73 -5.17
N LEU A 784 -20.07 32.87 -4.16
CA LEU A 784 -18.65 32.52 -4.23
C LEU A 784 -18.43 31.19 -3.54
N PHE A 785 -17.82 30.23 -4.24
CA PHE A 785 -17.52 28.90 -3.72
C PHE A 785 -16.00 28.68 -3.73
N LYS A 786 -15.43 28.33 -2.59
CA LYS A 786 -13.99 28.05 -2.49
C LYS A 786 -13.66 26.73 -3.16
N ARG A 787 -12.70 26.73 -4.09
CA ARG A 787 -12.23 25.53 -4.80
C ARG A 787 -11.59 24.52 -3.85
N GLY A 788 -10.69 24.98 -2.97
CA GLY A 788 -9.96 24.12 -2.02
C GLY A 788 -10.74 23.86 -0.73
N ILE A 789 -10.64 22.64 -0.23
CA ILE A 789 -11.39 22.14 0.92
C ILE A 789 -10.56 22.29 2.21
N ASP A 790 -11.19 22.70 3.30
CA ASP A 790 -10.51 22.79 4.60
C ASP A 790 -10.45 21.42 5.30
N VAL A 791 -9.36 20.70 5.04
CA VAL A 791 -9.08 19.38 5.64
C VAL A 791 -8.86 19.43 7.15
N LYS A 792 -8.30 20.52 7.70
CA LYS A 792 -8.04 20.66 9.15
C LYS A 792 -9.34 20.76 9.95
N ARG A 793 -10.43 21.16 9.31
CA ARG A 793 -11.76 21.28 9.91
C ARG A 793 -12.72 20.14 9.55
N GLY A 794 -12.20 19.02 9.02
CA GLY A 794 -13.02 17.85 8.68
C GLY A 794 -13.77 17.98 7.36
N GLY A 795 -13.13 18.57 6.34
CA GLY A 795 -13.67 18.58 4.99
C GLY A 795 -14.83 19.57 4.80
N VAL A 796 -14.70 20.79 5.32
CA VAL A 796 -15.79 21.78 5.31
C VAL A 796 -15.83 22.55 3.99
N LEU A 797 -17.03 22.63 3.40
CA LEU A 797 -17.31 23.46 2.22
C LEU A 797 -17.41 24.94 2.60
N VAL A 798 -16.89 25.81 1.75
CA VAL A 798 -16.93 27.25 1.99
C VAL A 798 -17.59 27.95 0.83
N ALA A 799 -18.77 28.51 1.10
CA ALA A 799 -19.52 29.33 0.17
C ALA A 799 -20.07 30.57 0.87
N THR A 800 -20.28 31.65 0.12
CA THR A 800 -20.84 32.91 0.63
C THR A 800 -21.51 33.72 -0.48
N LEU A 801 -22.50 34.54 -0.12
CA LEU A 801 -23.21 35.44 -1.04
C LEU A 801 -22.68 36.87 -0.92
N THR A 802 -22.51 37.54 -2.06
CA THR A 802 -22.12 38.95 -2.10
C THR A 802 -22.65 39.64 -3.35
N ALA A 803 -22.90 40.94 -3.24
CA ALA A 803 -23.24 41.82 -4.35
C ALA A 803 -22.10 42.80 -4.71
N SER A 804 -21.18 43.05 -3.76
CA SER A 804 -20.12 44.05 -3.90
C SER A 804 -19.16 43.69 -5.04
N PRO A 805 -18.75 44.62 -5.91
CA PRO A 805 -17.85 44.33 -7.03
C PRO A 805 -16.41 44.12 -6.54
N PHE A 806 -15.82 42.97 -6.83
CA PHE A 806 -14.41 42.66 -6.60
C PHE A 806 -14.01 41.37 -7.33
N CYS A 807 -12.74 41.26 -7.72
CA CYS A 807 -12.19 40.07 -8.35
C CYS A 807 -11.47 39.16 -7.34
N PHE A 808 -11.20 37.93 -7.75
CA PHE A 808 -10.59 36.91 -6.89
C PHE A 808 -9.79 35.92 -7.74
N ARG A 809 -8.90 35.16 -7.10
CA ARG A 809 -8.07 34.16 -7.78
C ARG A 809 -8.84 32.89 -8.14
N ASN A 810 -8.25 32.08 -9.02
CA ASN A 810 -8.75 30.76 -9.46
C ASN A 810 -8.94 29.71 -8.34
N SER A 811 -8.65 30.06 -7.08
CA SER A 811 -9.02 29.32 -5.87
C SER A 811 -10.48 29.52 -5.46
N ILE A 812 -11.23 30.38 -6.14
CA ILE A 812 -12.65 30.64 -5.93
C ILE A 812 -13.38 30.55 -7.28
N HIS A 813 -14.56 29.93 -7.23
CA HIS A 813 -15.54 29.87 -8.31
C HIS A 813 -16.66 30.86 -8.02
N GLY A 814 -17.09 31.64 -9.02
CA GLY A 814 -18.21 32.57 -8.91
C GLY A 814 -19.42 32.10 -9.72
N PHE A 815 -20.61 32.30 -9.17
CA PHE A 815 -21.90 32.01 -9.78
C PHE A 815 -22.81 33.22 -9.66
N ARG A 816 -22.92 34.01 -10.73
CA ARG A 816 -23.80 35.19 -10.80
C ARG A 816 -25.22 34.74 -11.10
N PHE A 817 -26.16 35.16 -10.24
CA PHE A 817 -27.58 34.92 -10.42
C PHE A 817 -28.22 36.10 -11.16
N GLN A 818 -29.01 35.80 -12.18
CA GLN A 818 -29.83 36.76 -12.90
C GLN A 818 -31.30 36.39 -12.68
N ASN A 819 -32.09 37.35 -12.20
CA ASN A 819 -33.53 37.21 -11.94
C ASN A 819 -33.93 36.14 -10.90
N LEU A 820 -33.01 35.73 -10.02
CA LEU A 820 -33.32 34.82 -8.91
C LEU A 820 -33.61 35.64 -7.63
N SER A 821 -34.66 35.27 -6.89
CA SER A 821 -35.03 35.91 -5.62
C SER A 821 -33.90 35.84 -4.59
N GLU A 822 -33.85 36.79 -3.65
CA GLU A 822 -32.81 36.78 -2.60
C GLU A 822 -33.00 35.57 -1.67
N GLU A 823 -34.25 35.18 -1.44
CA GLU A 823 -34.63 34.02 -0.65
C GLU A 823 -34.10 32.72 -1.26
N ASP A 824 -34.28 32.49 -2.56
CA ASP A 824 -33.76 31.29 -3.24
C ASP A 824 -32.23 31.29 -3.28
N GLN A 825 -31.58 32.45 -3.41
CA GLN A 825 -30.12 32.55 -3.29
C GLN A 825 -29.64 32.11 -1.89
N LYS A 826 -30.34 32.52 -0.83
CA LYS A 826 -30.05 32.10 0.55
C LYS A 826 -30.33 30.62 0.77
N VAL A 827 -31.37 30.06 0.16
CA VAL A 827 -31.62 28.60 0.16
C VAL A 827 -30.45 27.86 -0.47
N ILE A 828 -29.98 28.29 -1.64
CA ILE A 828 -28.80 27.70 -2.30
C ILE A 828 -27.55 27.78 -1.42
N LEU A 829 -27.33 28.90 -0.73
CA LEU A 829 -26.25 29.03 0.24
C LEU A 829 -26.39 28.03 1.39
N GLY A 830 -27.60 27.89 1.94
CA GLY A 830 -27.93 26.92 2.98
C GLY A 830 -27.66 25.48 2.55
N ILE A 831 -28.02 25.12 1.31
CA ILE A 831 -27.70 23.82 0.72
C ILE A 831 -26.19 23.57 0.73
N PHE A 832 -25.38 24.52 0.25
CA PHE A 832 -23.92 24.37 0.24
C PHE A 832 -23.27 24.39 1.63
N TRP A 833 -23.97 24.86 2.65
CA TRP A 833 -23.55 24.73 4.05
C TRP A 833 -23.96 23.40 4.67
N SER A 834 -24.96 22.70 4.15
CA SER A 834 -25.43 21.44 4.74
C SER A 834 -24.41 20.28 4.71
N SER A 835 -24.60 19.32 5.60
CA SER A 835 -23.93 18.02 5.54
C SER A 835 -24.33 17.21 4.30
N LEU A 836 -25.53 17.41 3.74
CA LEU A 836 -25.97 16.78 2.49
C LEU A 836 -25.04 17.15 1.31
N ALA A 837 -24.74 18.44 1.15
CA ALA A 837 -23.82 18.88 0.09
C ALA A 837 -22.40 18.35 0.31
N ARG A 838 -21.93 18.36 1.56
CA ARG A 838 -20.63 17.78 1.94
C ARG A 838 -20.57 16.28 1.60
N TYR A 839 -21.60 15.53 1.95
CA TYR A 839 -21.77 14.11 1.66
C TYR A 839 -21.75 13.84 0.14
N TYR A 840 -22.56 14.56 -0.63
CA TYR A 840 -22.63 14.40 -2.08
C TYR A 840 -21.28 14.65 -2.75
N PHE A 841 -20.61 15.77 -2.43
CA PHE A 841 -19.32 16.08 -3.03
C PHE A 841 -18.22 15.11 -2.57
N TRP A 842 -18.24 14.62 -1.33
CA TRP A 842 -17.31 13.60 -0.88
C TRP A 842 -17.41 12.33 -1.73
N LEU A 843 -18.62 11.88 -2.08
CA LEU A 843 -18.85 10.65 -2.84
C LEU A 843 -18.74 10.79 -4.36
N THR A 844 -18.74 12.02 -4.90
CA THR A 844 -18.78 12.25 -6.35
C THR A 844 -17.57 13.02 -6.88
N SER A 845 -16.86 13.76 -6.03
CA SER A 845 -15.69 14.54 -6.43
C SER A 845 -14.45 13.65 -6.49
N GLY A 846 -14.00 13.33 -7.71
CA GLY A 846 -12.78 12.55 -7.92
C GLY A 846 -11.49 13.22 -7.43
N SER A 847 -11.48 14.55 -7.22
CA SER A 847 -10.32 15.26 -6.68
C SER A 847 -10.26 15.24 -5.15
N TRP A 848 -11.41 15.30 -4.47
CA TRP A 848 -11.46 15.27 -3.00
C TRP A 848 -10.94 13.94 -2.46
N GLY A 849 -9.94 13.97 -1.57
CA GLY A 849 -9.34 12.79 -0.95
C GLY A 849 -8.22 12.15 -1.76
N MET A 850 -7.83 12.76 -2.90
CA MET A 850 -6.76 12.27 -3.76
C MET A 850 -5.47 13.09 -3.59
N TRP A 851 -5.09 13.86 -4.62
CA TRP A 851 -3.86 14.67 -4.67
C TRP A 851 -4.06 16.07 -4.12
N HIS A 852 -5.19 16.67 -4.48
CA HIS A 852 -5.60 17.99 -4.03
C HIS A 852 -7.04 17.91 -3.57
N ASP A 853 -7.31 18.23 -2.31
CA ASP A 853 -8.67 18.31 -1.78
C ASP A 853 -9.37 19.55 -2.35
N GLU A 854 -9.99 19.38 -3.52
CA GLU A 854 -10.66 20.44 -4.24
C GLU A 854 -11.94 19.98 -4.96
N ILE A 855 -12.78 20.94 -5.31
CA ILE A 855 -13.99 20.74 -6.11
C ILE A 855 -13.89 21.65 -7.34
N HIS A 856 -13.94 21.04 -8.53
CA HIS A 856 -13.84 21.77 -9.78
C HIS A 856 -15.15 22.50 -10.13
N LEU A 857 -15.04 23.60 -10.89
CA LEU A 857 -16.17 24.45 -11.29
C LEU A 857 -17.35 23.66 -11.87
N HIS A 858 -17.07 22.70 -12.77
CA HIS A 858 -18.12 21.91 -13.43
C HIS A 858 -18.89 21.02 -12.44
N MET A 859 -18.27 20.59 -11.34
CA MET A 859 -18.93 19.79 -10.31
C MET A 859 -19.89 20.65 -9.48
N VAL A 860 -19.47 21.86 -9.08
CA VAL A 860 -20.36 22.79 -8.36
C VAL A 860 -21.51 23.24 -9.25
N ARG A 861 -21.23 23.53 -10.53
CA ARG A 861 -22.27 23.84 -11.53
C ARG A 861 -23.24 22.69 -11.75
N GLY A 862 -22.74 21.45 -11.70
CA GLY A 862 -23.52 20.22 -11.86
C GLY A 862 -24.21 19.73 -10.59
N PHE A 863 -24.05 20.42 -9.46
CA PHE A 863 -24.68 20.02 -8.20
C PHE A 863 -26.21 20.13 -8.31
N PRO A 864 -26.98 19.09 -7.96
CA PRO A 864 -28.45 19.14 -8.02
C PRO A 864 -29.02 20.12 -6.98
N ILE A 865 -29.95 20.99 -7.38
CA ILE A 865 -30.55 22.01 -6.52
C ILE A 865 -32.06 21.80 -6.41
N ALA A 866 -32.52 21.47 -5.21
CA ALA A 866 -33.94 21.57 -4.84
C ALA A 866 -34.26 23.01 -4.39
N LEU A 867 -35.37 23.57 -4.87
CA LEU A 867 -35.92 24.83 -4.36
C LEU A 867 -37.31 24.57 -3.75
N PRO A 868 -37.61 25.15 -2.57
CA PRO A 868 -38.94 25.03 -1.98
C PRO A 868 -39.96 25.81 -2.80
N THR A 869 -41.25 25.57 -2.59
CA THR A 869 -42.29 26.47 -3.11
C THR A 869 -42.08 27.87 -2.54
N GLU A 870 -42.23 28.90 -3.38
CA GLU A 870 -42.07 30.30 -2.96
C GLU A 870 -43.02 30.65 -1.81
N ASN A 871 -42.51 31.38 -0.82
CA ASN A 871 -43.21 31.79 0.40
C ASN A 871 -43.69 30.63 1.29
N SER A 872 -43.11 29.44 1.15
CA SER A 872 -43.38 28.33 2.06
C SER A 872 -42.70 28.50 3.42
N GLU A 873 -43.27 27.87 4.46
CA GLU A 873 -42.66 27.83 5.80
C GLU A 873 -41.24 27.25 5.78
N LEU A 874 -40.98 26.29 4.90
CA LEU A 874 -39.65 25.68 4.75
C LEU A 874 -38.63 26.68 4.20
N GLN A 875 -39.00 27.48 3.19
CA GLN A 875 -38.14 28.54 2.66
C GLN A 875 -37.81 29.56 3.76
N ALA A 876 -38.82 30.03 4.49
CA ALA A 876 -38.65 30.97 5.60
C ALA A 876 -37.75 30.40 6.71
N ARG A 877 -37.91 29.12 7.07
CA ARG A 877 -37.09 28.42 8.05
C ARG A 877 -35.62 28.36 7.63
N ILE A 878 -35.33 27.98 6.38
CA ILE A 878 -33.95 27.91 5.85
C ILE A 878 -33.32 29.30 5.81
N VAL A 879 -34.04 30.29 5.24
CA VAL A 879 -33.57 31.68 5.11
C VAL A 879 -33.24 32.27 6.49
N GLY A 880 -34.11 32.06 7.48
CA GLY A 880 -33.89 32.55 8.85
C GLY A 880 -32.59 32.00 9.47
N ILE A 881 -32.36 30.68 9.36
CA ILE A 881 -31.14 30.05 9.89
C ILE A 881 -29.90 30.54 9.14
N VAL A 882 -29.99 30.68 7.81
CA VAL A 882 -28.89 31.19 6.98
C VAL A 882 -28.53 32.62 7.38
N ASP A 883 -29.51 33.51 7.58
CA ASP A 883 -29.25 34.88 7.99
C ASP A 883 -28.67 34.96 9.41
N GLU A 884 -29.11 34.11 10.35
CA GLU A 884 -28.46 33.98 11.66
C GLU A 884 -26.98 33.58 11.55
N LEU A 885 -26.67 32.55 10.74
CA LEU A 885 -25.30 32.10 10.50
C LEU A 885 -24.43 33.16 9.81
N ARG A 886 -25.00 33.96 8.91
CA ARG A 886 -24.30 35.08 8.25
C ARG A 886 -23.94 36.20 9.23
N ASN A 887 -24.74 36.37 10.28
CA ASN A 887 -24.62 37.44 11.27
C ASN A 887 -23.84 37.06 12.54
N VAL A 888 -23.26 35.86 12.61
CA VAL A 888 -22.35 35.48 13.71
C VAL A 888 -21.13 36.44 13.68
N ASP A 889 -20.97 37.21 14.75
CA ASP A 889 -20.24 38.49 14.77
C ASP A 889 -18.72 38.40 14.55
N ARG A 890 -18.12 39.47 14.01
CA ARG A 890 -16.66 39.59 13.74
C ARG A 890 -15.83 39.82 15.01
N ASP A 891 -16.43 40.32 16.10
CA ASP A 891 -15.71 40.76 17.29
C ASP A 891 -15.46 39.66 18.35
N ASP A 892 -16.16 38.51 18.29
CA ASP A 892 -15.83 37.36 19.16
C ASP A 892 -14.49 36.72 18.79
N ALA A 893 -14.00 36.94 17.56
CA ALA A 893 -12.66 36.55 17.15
C ALA A 893 -11.56 37.37 17.86
N LYS A 894 -11.85 38.59 18.35
CA LYS A 894 -10.93 39.34 19.23
C LYS A 894 -10.98 38.84 20.67
N LEU A 895 -12.11 38.29 21.14
CA LEU A 895 -12.20 37.64 22.45
C LEU A 895 -11.49 36.27 22.49
N GLN A 896 -11.21 35.63 21.35
CA GLN A 896 -10.39 34.40 21.31
C GLN A 896 -8.92 34.61 21.69
N LEU A 897 -8.42 35.86 21.70
CA LEU A 897 -7.09 36.19 22.22
C LEU A 897 -7.06 36.35 23.76
N VAL A 898 -8.21 36.33 24.43
CA VAL A 898 -8.31 36.55 25.89
C VAL A 898 -8.71 35.28 26.66
N ARG A 899 -9.03 34.17 25.98
CA ARG A 899 -9.35 32.89 26.61
C ARG A 899 -8.42 31.77 26.14
N GLU A 900 -7.13 31.91 26.42
CA GLU A 900 -6.14 30.85 26.21
C GLU A 900 -6.33 29.64 27.16
N ASP A 901 -7.15 29.78 28.21
CA ASP A 901 -7.38 28.75 29.24
C ASP A 901 -8.46 27.71 28.88
N ALA A 902 -9.15 27.83 27.74
CA ALA A 902 -10.27 26.95 27.37
C ALA A 902 -9.94 25.94 26.26
N ARG A 903 -8.73 25.38 26.25
CA ARG A 903 -8.42 24.20 25.41
C ARG A 903 -9.11 22.96 26.01
N ALA A 904 -9.86 22.21 25.20
CA ALA A 904 -10.22 20.84 25.57
C ALA A 904 -8.92 20.02 25.75
N LYS A 905 -8.96 18.94 26.55
CA LYS A 905 -7.82 18.03 26.81
C LYS A 905 -7.11 17.53 25.53
N ASP A 906 -7.76 17.67 24.38
CA ASP A 906 -7.32 17.17 23.07
C ASP A 906 -6.74 18.28 22.15
N GLY A 907 -6.56 19.51 22.64
CA GLY A 907 -5.88 20.59 21.93
C GLY A 907 -6.63 21.20 20.73
N LYS A 908 -7.91 20.90 20.53
CA LYS A 908 -8.76 21.48 19.47
C LYS A 908 -9.51 22.73 19.96
N PRO A 909 -9.69 23.77 19.11
CA PRO A 909 -10.48 24.95 19.47
C PRO A 909 -11.95 24.57 19.69
N LYS A 910 -12.53 24.99 20.81
CA LYS A 910 -13.95 24.80 21.13
C LYS A 910 -14.77 25.63 20.12
N ARG A 911 -15.51 24.97 19.21
CA ARG A 911 -16.47 25.67 18.34
C ARG A 911 -17.58 26.25 19.21
N ASP A 912 -18.07 27.43 18.86
CA ASP A 912 -19.22 28.04 19.53
C ASP A 912 -20.42 27.09 19.45
N ALA A 913 -20.99 26.75 20.61
CA ALA A 913 -22.14 25.85 20.73
C ALA A 913 -23.34 26.35 19.91
N ARG A 914 -23.48 27.68 19.75
CA ARG A 914 -24.53 28.29 18.94
C ARG A 914 -24.39 27.95 17.46
N ILE A 915 -23.18 27.97 16.91
CA ILE A 915 -22.93 27.62 15.50
C ILE A 915 -23.27 26.16 15.26
N VAL A 916 -22.92 25.27 16.19
CA VAL A 916 -23.21 23.83 16.08
C VAL A 916 -24.71 23.57 16.07
N ASP A 917 -25.48 24.25 16.92
CA ASP A 917 -26.95 24.17 16.94
C ASP A 917 -27.57 24.66 15.62
N LEU A 918 -27.13 25.82 15.14
CA LEU A 918 -27.61 26.38 13.87
C LEU A 918 -27.27 25.49 12.67
N GLU A 919 -26.07 24.90 12.63
CA GLU A 919 -25.67 23.93 11.61
C GLU A 919 -26.58 22.68 11.64
N ALA A 920 -26.88 22.14 12.83
CA ALA A 920 -27.77 20.98 12.98
C ALA A 920 -29.22 21.30 12.56
N ARG A 921 -29.74 22.48 12.94
CA ARG A 921 -31.08 22.94 12.52
C ARG A 921 -31.17 23.18 11.02
N LEU A 922 -30.10 23.70 10.41
CA LEU A 922 -30.00 23.87 8.97
C LEU A 922 -30.02 22.51 8.27
N ASP A 923 -29.26 21.54 8.76
CA ASP A 923 -29.24 20.17 8.21
C ASP A 923 -30.63 19.55 8.20
N GLU A 924 -31.39 19.64 9.30
CA GLU A 924 -32.77 19.13 9.31
C GLU A 924 -33.66 19.82 8.28
N ALA A 925 -33.57 21.14 8.14
CA ALA A 925 -34.36 21.87 7.15
C ALA A 925 -33.96 21.49 5.70
N ILE A 926 -32.68 21.23 5.44
CA ILE A 926 -32.21 20.78 4.13
C ILE A 926 -32.58 19.31 3.88
N PHE A 927 -32.59 18.45 4.89
CA PHE A 927 -33.09 17.09 4.76
C PHE A 927 -34.59 17.07 4.44
N ASP A 928 -35.38 17.93 5.07
CA ASP A 928 -36.80 18.11 4.74
C ASP A 928 -36.96 18.58 3.28
N LEU A 929 -36.12 19.52 2.81
CA LEU A 929 -36.13 20.04 1.44
C LEU A 929 -35.86 18.96 0.38
N TYR A 930 -34.95 18.03 0.66
CA TYR A 930 -34.63 16.90 -0.24
C TYR A 930 -35.47 15.65 0.03
N VAL A 931 -36.44 15.73 0.95
CA VAL A 931 -37.32 14.62 1.35
C VAL A 931 -36.50 13.40 1.83
N CYS A 932 -35.39 13.66 2.51
CA CYS A 932 -34.54 12.62 3.09
C CYS A 932 -35.28 11.91 4.22
N ASN A 933 -35.48 10.60 4.07
CA ASN A 933 -36.07 9.76 5.11
C ASN A 933 -35.07 9.50 6.25
N GLY A 934 -35.49 8.80 7.31
CA GLY A 934 -34.62 8.51 8.45
C GLY A 934 -33.32 7.78 8.09
N ALA A 935 -33.37 6.83 7.15
CA ALA A 935 -32.19 6.10 6.70
C ALA A 935 -31.23 7.00 5.91
N ASP A 936 -31.75 7.90 5.06
CA ASP A 936 -30.94 8.86 4.30
C ASP A 936 -30.20 9.81 5.25
N ARG A 937 -30.90 10.34 6.27
CA ARG A 937 -30.32 11.21 7.30
C ARG A 937 -29.21 10.50 8.09
N ASP A 938 -29.44 9.24 8.44
CA ASP A 938 -28.46 8.41 9.16
C ASP A 938 -27.20 8.18 8.31
N LEU A 939 -27.38 7.89 7.02
CA LEU A 939 -26.29 7.69 6.06
C LEU A 939 -25.42 8.95 5.90
N ILE A 940 -26.06 10.11 5.70
CA ILE A 940 -25.37 11.39 5.53
C ILE A 940 -24.56 11.75 6.78
N ARG A 941 -25.18 11.66 7.96
CA ARG A 941 -24.54 11.99 9.24
C ARG A 941 -23.38 11.05 9.54
N ASP A 942 -23.60 9.74 9.43
CA ASP A 942 -22.57 8.73 9.73
C ASP A 942 -21.36 8.89 8.78
N MET A 943 -21.60 9.13 7.49
CA MET A 943 -20.53 9.41 6.51
C MET A 943 -19.74 10.68 6.87
N CYS A 944 -20.45 11.75 7.25
CA CYS A 944 -19.84 13.02 7.60
C CYS A 944 -19.06 12.99 8.92
N ASP A 945 -19.56 12.24 9.92
CA ASP A 945 -19.08 12.27 11.30
C ASP A 945 -18.08 11.15 11.60
N MET A 946 -18.19 10.01 10.90
CA MET A 946 -17.33 8.84 11.07
C MET A 946 -16.51 8.57 9.81
N GLY A 947 -17.13 8.61 8.63
CA GLY A 947 -16.45 8.33 7.36
C GLY A 947 -15.31 9.32 7.06
N LEU A 948 -15.63 10.62 7.00
CA LEU A 948 -14.63 11.68 6.78
C LEU A 948 -13.61 11.76 7.92
N ASP A 949 -14.04 11.53 9.17
CA ASP A 949 -13.12 11.48 10.32
C ASP A 949 -12.10 10.33 10.16
N SER A 950 -12.56 9.15 9.76
CA SER A 950 -11.71 7.99 9.46
C SER A 950 -10.74 8.28 8.32
N PHE A 951 -11.18 8.99 7.28
CA PHE A 951 -10.30 9.40 6.20
C PHE A 951 -9.16 10.30 6.67
N TYR A 952 -9.48 11.39 7.38
CA TYR A 952 -8.51 12.42 7.77
C TYR A 952 -7.66 12.03 8.99
N ASN A 953 -8.25 11.41 10.00
CA ASN A 953 -7.59 11.10 11.27
C ASN A 953 -7.00 9.68 11.31
N LYS A 954 -7.28 8.83 10.31
CA LYS A 954 -6.71 7.48 10.14
C LYS A 954 -6.79 6.69 11.46
N GLY A 955 -5.69 6.10 11.93
CA GLY A 955 -5.63 5.37 13.20
C GLY A 955 -5.94 6.18 14.48
N LYS A 956 -6.11 7.50 14.39
CA LYS A 956 -6.56 8.37 15.49
C LYS A 956 -8.05 8.75 15.39
N SER A 957 -8.76 8.23 14.39
CA SER A 957 -10.19 8.47 14.19
C SER A 957 -11.01 7.87 15.33
N ARG A 958 -12.17 8.47 15.59
CA ARG A 958 -13.21 7.89 16.45
C ARG A 958 -13.73 6.56 15.91
N ALA A 959 -13.71 6.37 14.59
CA ALA A 959 -14.20 5.14 13.94
C ALA A 959 -13.45 3.89 14.38
N VAL A 960 -12.15 4.00 14.64
CA VAL A 960 -11.29 2.87 15.07
C VAL A 960 -11.14 2.79 16.60
N GLN A 961 -11.83 3.65 17.36
CA GLN A 961 -11.82 3.57 18.82
C GLN A 961 -12.80 2.50 19.32
N PRO A 962 -12.54 1.90 20.50
CA PRO A 962 -13.48 1.00 21.14
C PRO A 962 -14.89 1.56 21.24
N VAL A 963 -15.88 0.68 21.10
CA VAL A 963 -17.29 1.05 21.26
C VAL A 963 -17.54 1.51 22.68
N ILE A 964 -18.25 2.62 22.82
CA ILE A 964 -18.74 3.07 24.13
C ILE A 964 -19.87 2.13 24.54
N LEU A 965 -19.57 1.23 25.47
CA LEU A 965 -20.50 0.20 25.92
C LEU A 965 -21.54 0.76 26.91
N PRO A 966 -22.82 0.37 26.81
CA PRO A 966 -23.81 0.64 27.84
C PRO A 966 -23.40 0.06 29.21
N GLU A 967 -23.99 0.60 30.28
CA GLU A 967 -23.86 0.06 31.63
C GLU A 967 -24.20 -1.44 31.65
N ARG A 968 -23.49 -2.25 32.46
CA ARG A 968 -23.65 -3.73 32.45
C ARG A 968 -25.10 -4.20 32.53
N GLY A 969 -25.94 -3.53 33.33
CA GLY A 969 -27.36 -3.86 33.49
C GLY A 969 -28.24 -3.55 32.28
N LYS A 970 -27.75 -2.73 31.33
CA LYS A 970 -28.45 -2.26 30.13
C LYS A 970 -27.89 -2.88 28.84
N ARG A 971 -27.15 -4.00 28.92
CA ARG A 971 -26.56 -4.69 27.76
C ARG A 971 -27.47 -5.75 27.16
N ARG A 972 -28.74 -5.73 27.52
CA ARG A 972 -29.77 -6.66 27.07
C ARG A 972 -31.13 -6.01 27.24
N GLY A 973 -32.07 -6.35 26.37
CA GLY A 973 -33.44 -5.82 26.47
C GLY A 973 -34.28 -6.15 25.24
N VAL A 974 -35.39 -5.44 25.11
CA VAL A 974 -36.24 -5.37 23.92
C VAL A 974 -36.14 -3.98 23.30
N ALA A 975 -36.87 -3.73 22.20
CA ALA A 975 -36.91 -2.43 21.56
C ALA A 975 -37.42 -1.31 22.50
N ALA A 976 -38.36 -1.63 23.40
CA ALA A 976 -38.94 -0.69 24.36
C ALA A 976 -37.97 -0.23 25.46
N ASP A 977 -36.88 -0.98 25.71
CA ASP A 977 -35.86 -0.63 26.71
C ASP A 977 -34.85 0.39 26.19
N LEU A 978 -34.83 0.64 24.88
CA LEU A 978 -33.94 1.61 24.25
C LEU A 978 -34.49 3.04 24.40
N PRO A 979 -33.63 4.08 24.33
CA PRO A 979 -34.09 5.46 24.35
C PRO A 979 -35.15 5.73 23.28
N LYS A 980 -36.16 6.56 23.60
CA LYS A 980 -37.15 7.01 22.61
C LYS A 980 -36.57 8.00 21.61
N GLU A 981 -35.61 8.79 22.06
CA GLU A 981 -34.86 9.73 21.22
C GLU A 981 -33.79 8.99 20.42
N GLN A 982 -33.40 9.57 19.29
CA GLN A 982 -32.41 8.96 18.41
C GLN A 982 -31.02 8.94 19.09
N ALA A 983 -30.51 7.74 19.36
CA ALA A 983 -29.22 7.53 20.01
C ALA A 983 -28.08 7.38 18.97
N SER A 984 -26.84 7.52 19.43
CA SER A 984 -25.63 7.27 18.63
C SER A 984 -24.91 6.02 19.09
N GLY A 985 -23.92 5.56 18.33
CA GLY A 985 -23.16 4.34 18.65
C GLY A 985 -24.04 3.10 18.69
N ILE A 986 -23.72 2.17 19.60
CA ILE A 986 -24.35 0.84 19.63
C ILE A 986 -25.83 0.86 20.00
N GLU A 987 -26.29 1.81 20.83
CA GLU A 987 -27.72 1.98 21.12
C GLU A 987 -28.47 2.45 19.86
N GLY A 988 -27.89 3.38 19.09
CA GLY A 988 -28.45 3.79 17.81
C GLY A 988 -28.46 2.66 16.77
N TYR A 989 -27.41 1.82 16.75
CA TYR A 989 -27.37 0.61 15.94
C TYR A 989 -28.56 -0.32 16.27
N LEU A 990 -28.78 -0.61 17.56
CA LEU A 990 -29.85 -1.49 18.03
C LEU A 990 -31.24 -0.93 17.67
N GLN A 991 -31.46 0.38 17.86
CA GLN A 991 -32.70 1.05 17.49
C GLN A 991 -33.04 0.81 16.01
N VAL A 992 -32.06 0.97 15.12
CA VAL A 992 -32.26 0.82 13.68
C VAL A 992 -32.48 -0.64 13.29
N PHE A 993 -31.66 -1.56 13.82
CA PHE A 993 -31.76 -2.98 13.50
C PHE A 993 -33.12 -3.56 13.91
N LEU A 994 -33.55 -3.31 15.15
CA LEU A 994 -34.83 -3.79 15.67
C LEU A 994 -36.02 -3.15 14.95
N ARG A 995 -35.93 -1.87 14.58
CA ARG A 995 -36.98 -1.18 13.82
C ARG A 995 -37.21 -1.80 12.45
N ILE A 996 -36.19 -2.36 11.81
CA ILE A 996 -36.33 -3.05 10.52
C ILE A 996 -36.87 -4.46 10.72
N TRP A 997 -36.37 -5.19 11.70
CA TRP A 997 -36.67 -6.60 11.86
C TRP A 997 -37.98 -6.91 12.60
N ASN A 998 -38.33 -6.16 13.66
CA ASN A 998 -39.55 -6.46 14.43
C ASN A 998 -40.83 -6.44 13.58
N PRO A 999 -41.02 -5.51 12.62
CA PRO A 999 -42.19 -5.55 11.73
C PRO A 999 -42.33 -6.84 10.91
N GLU A 1000 -41.24 -7.56 10.64
CA GLU A 1000 -41.24 -8.84 9.91
C GLU A 1000 -41.65 -10.03 10.80
N ILE A 1001 -41.73 -9.83 12.12
CA ILE A 1001 -42.03 -10.87 13.14
C ILE A 1001 -43.39 -10.58 13.82
N GLU A 1002 -43.80 -9.32 13.84
CA GLU A 1002 -45.11 -8.92 14.36
C GLU A 1002 -46.27 -9.53 13.54
N PRO A 1003 -47.41 -9.86 14.19
CA PRO A 1003 -47.71 -9.69 15.62
C PRO A 1003 -47.30 -10.89 16.49
N GLU A 1004 -46.63 -11.89 15.93
CA GLU A 1004 -46.40 -13.19 16.55
C GLU A 1004 -45.33 -13.14 17.65
N GLY A 1005 -44.38 -12.21 17.52
CA GLY A 1005 -43.29 -12.02 18.45
C GLY A 1005 -42.52 -10.72 18.26
N GLU A 1006 -41.44 -10.57 19.02
CA GLU A 1006 -40.45 -9.50 18.86
C GLU A 1006 -39.03 -10.03 19.10
N PHE A 1007 -38.01 -9.28 18.69
CA PHE A 1007 -36.63 -9.59 19.06
C PHE A 1007 -36.26 -9.09 20.46
N VAL A 1008 -35.70 -10.00 21.24
CA VAL A 1008 -34.85 -9.69 22.39
C VAL A 1008 -33.40 -9.60 21.92
N TRP A 1009 -32.66 -8.62 22.41
CA TRP A 1009 -31.25 -8.44 22.08
C TRP A 1009 -30.36 -8.58 23.31
N ARG A 1010 -29.12 -9.02 23.08
CA ARG A 1010 -28.06 -9.13 24.08
C ARG A 1010 -26.71 -8.77 23.47
N LEU A 1011 -25.98 -7.89 24.15
CA LEU A 1011 -24.59 -7.55 23.87
C LEU A 1011 -23.64 -8.37 24.74
N ILE A 1012 -22.88 -9.25 24.11
CA ILE A 1012 -21.92 -10.16 24.74
C ILE A 1012 -20.50 -9.62 24.51
N THR A 1013 -19.74 -9.44 25.60
CA THR A 1013 -18.40 -8.84 25.60
C THR A 1013 -17.67 -9.18 26.91
N ASP A 1014 -16.34 -9.31 26.88
CA ASP A 1014 -15.50 -9.47 28.08
C ASP A 1014 -15.29 -8.14 28.85
N GLY A 1015 -15.66 -7.00 28.25
CA GLY A 1015 -15.29 -5.66 28.71
C GLY A 1015 -14.65 -4.80 27.61
N SER A 1016 -13.90 -3.78 28.02
CA SER A 1016 -13.19 -2.87 27.11
C SER A 1016 -11.92 -3.46 26.51
N SER A 1017 -11.52 -4.67 26.93
CA SER A 1017 -10.37 -5.41 26.41
C SER A 1017 -10.70 -6.26 25.18
N SER A 1018 -11.98 -6.58 24.95
CA SER A 1018 -12.43 -7.42 23.84
C SER A 1018 -12.07 -6.79 22.49
N GLN A 1019 -11.46 -7.58 21.61
CA GLN A 1019 -11.21 -7.16 20.23
C GLN A 1019 -12.47 -7.25 19.36
N VAL A 1020 -13.44 -8.08 19.75
CA VAL A 1020 -14.71 -8.31 19.06
C VAL A 1020 -15.90 -8.11 20.01
N LEU A 1021 -17.05 -7.73 19.46
CA LEU A 1021 -18.33 -7.66 20.15
C LEU A 1021 -19.32 -8.58 19.45
N VAL A 1022 -20.22 -9.16 20.23
CA VAL A 1022 -21.27 -10.05 19.74
C VAL A 1022 -22.62 -9.46 20.11
N LEU A 1023 -23.48 -9.25 19.12
CA LEU A 1023 -24.90 -9.03 19.31
C LEU A 1023 -25.66 -10.30 18.97
N LEU A 1024 -26.44 -10.78 19.92
CA LEU A 1024 -27.37 -11.89 19.76
C LEU A 1024 -28.80 -11.35 19.82
N PHE A 1025 -29.58 -11.63 18.79
CA PHE A 1025 -31.01 -11.38 18.72
C PHE A 1025 -31.75 -12.71 18.79
N GLN A 1026 -32.79 -12.81 19.62
CA GLN A 1026 -33.60 -14.02 19.77
C GLN A 1026 -35.07 -13.68 19.69
N VAL A 1027 -35.84 -14.43 18.91
CA VAL A 1027 -37.28 -14.25 18.78
C VAL A 1027 -37.95 -14.71 20.08
N ILE A 1028 -38.80 -13.84 20.65
CA ILE A 1028 -39.73 -14.21 21.71
C ILE A 1028 -41.16 -14.05 21.22
N LEU A 1029 -42.07 -14.92 21.65
CA LEU A 1029 -43.48 -14.80 21.30
C LEU A 1029 -44.13 -13.64 22.06
N ALA A 1030 -45.14 -13.02 21.45
CA ALA A 1030 -45.87 -11.92 22.03
C ALA A 1030 -46.39 -12.25 23.45
N GLY A 1031 -46.05 -11.41 24.42
CA GLY A 1031 -46.44 -11.57 25.82
C GLY A 1031 -45.55 -12.48 26.67
N GLN A 1032 -44.49 -13.09 26.11
CA GLN A 1032 -43.49 -13.82 26.89
C GLN A 1032 -42.45 -12.89 27.51
N THR A 1033 -41.97 -13.24 28.70
CA THR A 1033 -40.83 -12.54 29.32
C THR A 1033 -39.51 -13.10 28.79
N PRO A 1034 -38.54 -12.23 28.43
CA PRO A 1034 -37.21 -12.66 28.01
C PRO A 1034 -36.55 -13.52 29.08
N LYS A 1035 -36.11 -14.73 28.72
CA LYS A 1035 -35.27 -15.56 29.60
C LYS A 1035 -33.81 -15.24 29.29
N TRP A 1036 -33.08 -14.79 30.30
CA TRP A 1036 -31.67 -14.46 30.16
C TRP A 1036 -30.82 -15.65 30.58
N ASP A 1037 -30.01 -16.15 29.65
CA ASP A 1037 -29.04 -17.20 29.92
C ASP A 1037 -27.81 -16.64 30.67
N GLU A 1038 -27.46 -17.19 31.83
CA GLU A 1038 -26.39 -16.66 32.69
C GLU A 1038 -24.96 -17.14 32.30
N ARG A 1039 -24.81 -17.82 31.16
CA ARG A 1039 -23.52 -18.34 30.67
C ARG A 1039 -22.53 -17.30 30.10
N ASP A 1040 -22.51 -16.07 30.63
CA ASP A 1040 -21.59 -14.99 30.18
C ASP A 1040 -20.11 -15.38 30.29
N GLN A 1041 -19.76 -16.27 31.21
CA GLN A 1041 -18.39 -16.76 31.39
C GLN A 1041 -17.93 -17.74 30.30
N GLU A 1042 -18.85 -18.51 29.70
CA GLU A 1042 -18.53 -19.47 28.63
C GLU A 1042 -18.23 -18.76 27.31
N TRP A 1043 -18.85 -17.60 27.07
CA TRP A 1043 -18.60 -16.76 25.91
C TRP A 1043 -17.19 -16.16 25.89
N LYS A 1044 -16.54 -16.00 27.05
CA LYS A 1044 -15.21 -15.39 27.13
C LYS A 1044 -14.18 -16.18 26.30
N ALA A 1045 -14.14 -17.50 26.44
CA ALA A 1045 -13.21 -18.35 25.69
C ALA A 1045 -13.50 -18.33 24.17
N VAL A 1046 -14.77 -18.14 23.78
CA VAL A 1046 -15.18 -18.03 22.37
C VAL A 1046 -14.79 -16.67 21.80
N LEU A 1047 -15.02 -15.58 22.55
CA LEU A 1047 -14.65 -14.22 22.17
C LEU A 1047 -13.13 -14.06 22.05
N ASP A 1048 -12.37 -14.65 22.97
CA ASP A 1048 -10.90 -14.65 22.91
C ASP A 1048 -10.43 -15.37 21.63
N ARG A 1049 -10.97 -16.55 21.32
CA ARG A 1049 -10.66 -17.29 20.08
C ARG A 1049 -11.04 -16.52 18.81
N LEU A 1050 -12.22 -15.92 18.77
CA LEU A 1050 -12.70 -15.15 17.61
C LEU A 1050 -11.94 -13.85 17.39
N GLY A 1051 -11.56 -13.14 18.47
CA GLY A 1051 -10.70 -11.96 18.38
C GLY A 1051 -9.31 -12.30 17.86
N ASN A 1052 -8.80 -13.46 18.26
CA ASN A 1052 -7.50 -13.98 17.86
C ASN A 1052 -7.46 -14.54 16.42
N SER A 1053 -8.56 -15.12 15.94
CA SER A 1053 -8.68 -15.70 14.58
C SER A 1053 -9.31 -14.75 13.54
N GLY A 1054 -9.58 -13.49 13.89
CA GLY A 1054 -10.41 -12.57 13.10
C GLY A 1054 -9.78 -12.00 11.81
N TYR A 1055 -8.52 -12.34 11.52
CA TYR A 1055 -7.78 -11.90 10.35
C TYR A 1055 -7.30 -13.11 9.56
N TYR A 1056 -7.72 -13.25 8.30
CA TYR A 1056 -7.23 -14.29 7.41
C TYR A 1056 -6.46 -13.66 6.23
N PRO A 1057 -5.24 -14.13 5.89
CA PRO A 1057 -4.51 -13.62 4.71
C PRO A 1057 -5.26 -13.94 3.41
N MET A 1058 -5.64 -12.91 2.66
CA MET A 1058 -6.33 -12.99 1.36
C MET A 1058 -5.37 -13.10 0.17
N ASP A 1059 -4.12 -12.71 0.38
CA ASP A 1059 -3.05 -12.95 -0.56
C ASP A 1059 -2.12 -14.02 -0.03
N GLN A 1060 -1.48 -14.73 -0.97
CA GLN A 1060 -0.41 -15.63 -0.61
C GLN A 1060 0.61 -14.83 0.23
N ALA A 1061 0.96 -13.59 -0.15
CA ALA A 1061 2.00 -12.76 0.47
C ALA A 1061 1.75 -12.25 1.90
N GLY A 1062 0.54 -12.33 2.48
CA GLY A 1062 0.27 -11.88 3.85
C GLY A 1062 0.37 -10.38 4.04
N MET A 1063 0.26 -9.65 2.94
CA MET A 1063 0.18 -8.19 2.94
C MET A 1063 -1.26 -7.70 2.90
N LEU A 1064 -2.22 -8.61 2.68
CA LEU A 1064 -3.64 -8.33 2.62
C LEU A 1064 -4.39 -9.31 3.52
N TYR A 1065 -4.98 -8.81 4.60
CA TYR A 1065 -5.83 -9.61 5.48
C TYR A 1065 -7.30 -9.28 5.21
N ALA A 1066 -8.17 -10.28 5.19
CA ALA A 1066 -9.60 -10.11 5.34
C ALA A 1066 -9.99 -10.10 6.82
N ASP A 1067 -10.88 -9.17 7.17
CA ASP A 1067 -11.61 -9.17 8.43
C ASP A 1067 -12.82 -10.10 8.33
N THR A 1068 -13.01 -10.98 9.31
CA THR A 1068 -14.21 -11.83 9.41
C THR A 1068 -15.28 -11.15 10.25
N PHE A 1069 -16.22 -10.47 9.57
CA PHE A 1069 -17.54 -10.20 10.16
C PHE A 1069 -18.40 -11.45 10.04
N VAL A 1070 -18.95 -11.93 11.17
CA VAL A 1070 -19.88 -13.06 11.15
C VAL A 1070 -21.29 -12.53 11.26
N ARG A 1071 -22.12 -12.88 10.28
CA ARG A 1071 -23.58 -12.73 10.33
C ARG A 1071 -24.17 -14.11 10.14
N MET A 1072 -24.85 -14.61 11.16
CA MET A 1072 -25.52 -15.91 11.12
C MET A 1072 -26.99 -15.70 11.43
N VAL A 1073 -27.83 -16.29 10.59
CA VAL A 1073 -29.28 -16.36 10.80
C VAL A 1073 -29.63 -17.82 11.08
N GLY A 1074 -30.08 -18.09 12.29
CA GLY A 1074 -30.64 -19.37 12.73
C GLY A 1074 -32.15 -19.38 12.61
N LYS A 1075 -32.79 -20.43 13.15
CA LYS A 1075 -34.26 -20.59 13.07
C LYS A 1075 -35.01 -19.59 13.94
N HIS A 1076 -34.46 -19.23 15.10
CA HIS A 1076 -35.08 -18.29 16.05
C HIS A 1076 -34.09 -17.25 16.58
N GLU A 1077 -32.88 -17.18 16.01
CA GLU A 1077 -31.87 -16.23 16.44
C GLU A 1077 -31.08 -15.64 15.27
N ILE A 1078 -30.56 -14.43 15.49
CA ILE A 1078 -29.59 -13.79 14.62
C ILE A 1078 -28.36 -13.45 15.45
N LEU A 1079 -27.18 -13.82 14.97
CA LEU A 1079 -25.91 -13.55 15.61
C LEU A 1079 -25.06 -12.65 14.71
N ILE A 1080 -24.61 -11.53 15.28
CA ILE A 1080 -23.74 -10.55 14.61
C ILE A 1080 -22.46 -10.42 15.42
N ILE A 1081 -21.33 -10.74 14.80
CA ILE A 1081 -20.00 -10.64 15.39
C ILE A 1081 -19.17 -9.67 14.56
N LYS A 1082 -18.72 -8.59 15.20
CA LYS A 1082 -17.86 -7.59 14.57
C LYS A 1082 -16.80 -7.09 15.53
N ARG A 1083 -15.82 -6.37 15.01
CA ARG A 1083 -14.80 -5.73 15.83
C ARG A 1083 -15.38 -4.73 16.81
N ASN A 1084 -14.70 -4.59 17.94
CA ASN A 1084 -14.96 -3.55 18.92
C ASN A 1084 -14.43 -2.19 18.42
N GLU A 1085 -14.95 -1.69 17.31
CA GLU A 1085 -14.61 -0.38 16.75
C GLU A 1085 -15.89 0.37 16.38
N GLN A 1086 -16.02 1.64 16.81
CA GLN A 1086 -17.26 2.41 16.64
C GLN A 1086 -17.77 2.51 15.19
N GLY A 1087 -16.87 2.49 14.20
CA GLY A 1087 -17.21 2.55 12.79
C GLY A 1087 -18.05 1.37 12.29
N HIS A 1088 -18.02 0.23 12.98
CA HIS A 1088 -18.80 -0.96 12.62
C HIS A 1088 -20.17 -1.05 13.30
N TRP A 1089 -20.44 -0.16 14.26
CA TRP A 1089 -21.64 -0.15 15.10
C TRP A 1089 -22.37 1.20 14.99
N THR A 1090 -22.56 1.66 13.74
CA THR A 1090 -23.32 2.88 13.40
C THR A 1090 -24.75 2.54 12.97
N ARG A 1091 -25.61 3.55 12.85
CA ARG A 1091 -26.99 3.38 12.37
C ARG A 1091 -27.01 2.88 10.92
N SER A 1092 -26.15 3.44 10.07
CA SER A 1092 -25.94 2.96 8.70
C SER A 1092 -25.41 1.51 8.64
N ALA A 1093 -24.52 1.12 9.56
CA ALA A 1093 -24.06 -0.27 9.64
C ALA A 1093 -25.20 -1.24 10.02
N ALA A 1094 -26.11 -0.82 10.90
CA ALA A 1094 -27.29 -1.60 11.28
C ALA A 1094 -28.22 -1.84 10.08
N LEU A 1095 -28.43 -0.83 9.22
CA LEU A 1095 -29.20 -0.99 7.98
C LEU A 1095 -28.60 -2.10 7.11
N ASN A 1096 -27.28 -2.07 6.89
CA ASN A 1096 -26.59 -3.04 6.06
C ASN A 1096 -26.64 -4.46 6.65
N ASP A 1097 -26.54 -4.60 7.96
CA ASP A 1097 -26.66 -5.91 8.60
C ASP A 1097 -28.10 -6.44 8.59
N ALA A 1098 -29.09 -5.57 8.76
CA ALA A 1098 -30.49 -5.95 8.67
C ALA A 1098 -30.81 -6.47 7.26
N ASP A 1099 -30.41 -5.76 6.20
CA ASP A 1099 -30.59 -6.21 4.81
C ASP A 1099 -29.91 -7.57 4.57
N ALA A 1100 -28.66 -7.73 5.02
CA ALA A 1100 -27.89 -8.95 4.82
C ALA A 1100 -28.52 -10.14 5.55
N THR A 1101 -29.02 -9.94 6.76
CA THR A 1101 -29.64 -11.00 7.57
C THR A 1101 -31.04 -11.34 7.04
N ILE A 1102 -31.82 -10.36 6.57
CA ILE A 1102 -33.11 -10.63 5.90
C ILE A 1102 -32.89 -11.46 4.64
N ALA A 1103 -31.91 -11.10 3.80
CA ALA A 1103 -31.59 -11.86 2.60
C ALA A 1103 -31.19 -13.31 2.93
N GLN A 1104 -30.41 -13.53 3.99
CA GLN A 1104 -30.09 -14.88 4.47
C GLN A 1104 -31.33 -15.63 4.96
N ALA A 1105 -32.22 -14.98 5.70
CA ALA A 1105 -33.46 -15.59 6.18
C ALA A 1105 -34.38 -16.01 5.02
N MET A 1106 -34.53 -15.14 4.01
CA MET A 1106 -35.28 -15.44 2.79
C MET A 1106 -34.71 -16.66 2.06
N HIS A 1107 -33.38 -16.76 1.97
CA HIS A 1107 -32.73 -17.90 1.33
C HIS A 1107 -32.99 -19.22 2.08
N ILE A 1108 -32.86 -19.22 3.41
CA ILE A 1108 -33.18 -20.38 4.25
C ILE A 1108 -34.65 -20.80 4.10
N GLN A 1109 -35.55 -19.81 4.01
CA GLN A 1109 -36.97 -20.07 3.79
C GLN A 1109 -37.25 -20.69 2.42
N GLU A 1110 -36.61 -20.20 1.35
CA GLU A 1110 -36.70 -20.78 0.02
C GLU A 1110 -36.15 -22.22 -0.03
N GLU A 1111 -35.02 -22.49 0.64
CA GLU A 1111 -34.45 -23.83 0.74
C GLU A 1111 -35.36 -24.79 1.49
N HIS A 1112 -36.05 -24.35 2.55
CA HIS A 1112 -37.04 -25.16 3.26
C HIS A 1112 -38.34 -25.37 2.47
N ALA A 1113 -38.67 -24.46 1.54
CA ALA A 1113 -39.86 -24.56 0.70
C ALA A 1113 -39.66 -25.45 -0.54
N ARG A 1114 -38.41 -25.67 -0.97
CA ARG A 1114 -38.00 -26.61 -2.02
C ARG A 1114 -37.88 -28.02 -1.46
#